data_AF-A0A9D7T7E3-F1
#
_entry.id   AF-A0A9D7T7E3-F1
#
_cell.length_a   1.000
_cell.length_b   1.000
_cell.length_c   1.000
_cell.angle_alpha   90.00
_cell.angle_beta   90.00
_cell.angle_gamma   90.00
#
_symmetry.space_group_name_H-M   'P 1'
#
loop_
_entity.id
_entity.type
_entity.pdbx_description
1 polymer ?
#
loop_
_entity_poly.entity_id
_entity_poly.type
_entity_poly.pdbx_seq_one_letter_code
_entity_poly.pdbx_strand_id
1 'polypeptide(L)'
;MQKLQIQLQPRINLVLPRIVAIGFTLILSLFGVSAKAFGPSDFLYGKELKTGTEPYDLPYRLLLPENYKSANAYPVILFLHGSYEVGTDNEAQLTTNGIGAFGMIDANRTSSPCFLLVPQANNGTDGWNANNLGQVVRAIRDLATKYSIDLNRVYVTGPSMGGYGTWKILALHPFVFAAAVPVSGGGASNFERLASVPIWCFHAKNDGAVNVSGSDSAVSGTRIAGGRVVYTRYDSGDHMIAFTAYANPYLMAWMMAQRRNQPMAGPILASITNPAGGFVTGPITTTRNVAGTAAMPGGVTKVNWTFTPATGQAGIDTSTYALATGTNTWSVSGATVTSSAIQFMAVVTGSSWGDNNPGAGGVTTVNDSFWNIPLGANLTAPTVVIKTPTTTGAVSVADATIALTGSAAPGTGKTVKAITWSNDRGGRGIALGTTSWNVDGIDLAPGHNIITVTARDSASIIASTTIDALYVLTGDIAAPTAPSNLSVTATSPTTTSLTWTASIDNIGVTGYKIYRGLVINALTHIGTATTNSYSDTGLTKSTEYRYYVSAVDAAGNESAKSMVVQVTTQGSGPTTVGVVSVSGLITAINNANASPSATTTIMLSPGTYTVNSPLPTITAKDTVISASSTGSAVVLNAAGMSTGAVLTVNADNVVIDRIRFDNARNHAIAIEPSSHNGLIENCSFTTSTAPAPALSQIYGSGCSGWTVTGNIFTGMAGATLTGEPAVRFFAGASSTTVTNNFFLNCDRAVQFGVGSASTHTGGQIQNNFIADNRATGSHPGPAISLESATGARVDNNTVYSVGSYANAIEYRYAGTTGALIRNNLANKTVAALDGATGTTASNLTTAQAAWFVNTASCDLHLTATALAAANNVLNAGTTIAQVTDDIEGDPRPTGSAYEIGADEYVGSSSSSSSSSSSSSSSSSSSSSSSSSSSSSSSSSSSSSSSSSSSSSGSSTTSSSSSSSSSSSSSSGGTSNTPTNGSSGGGGAAGRWFCTALVAAALLRFRKPDRSCAIYS
;
A
#
# COMPACT_ATOMS: atom_id res chain seq x y z
N MET A 1 -52.33 -39.39 16.67
CA MET A 1 -51.91 -37.98 16.49
C MET A 1 -50.41 -37.75 16.70
N GLN A 2 -49.73 -38.32 17.70
CA GLN A 2 -48.28 -38.06 17.92
C GLN A 2 -47.33 -38.40 16.74
N LYS A 3 -47.66 -39.38 15.87
CA LYS A 3 -46.85 -39.65 14.66
C LYS A 3 -46.97 -38.58 13.55
N LEU A 4 -47.91 -37.64 13.64
CA LEU A 4 -48.05 -36.55 12.66
C LEU A 4 -47.18 -35.32 13.00
N GLN A 5 -46.79 -35.14 14.26
CA GLN A 5 -45.94 -34.01 14.68
C GLN A 5 -44.47 -34.16 14.28
N ILE A 6 -43.96 -35.38 14.20
CA ILE A 6 -42.52 -35.66 13.95
C ILE A 6 -42.14 -35.46 12.47
N GLN A 7 -43.10 -35.57 11.53
CA GLN A 7 -42.85 -35.43 10.09
C GLN A 7 -42.97 -33.98 9.57
N LEU A 8 -43.48 -33.04 10.37
CA LEU A 8 -43.70 -31.64 9.94
C LEU A 8 -42.74 -30.62 10.56
N GLN A 9 -42.11 -30.91 11.70
CA GLN A 9 -41.14 -29.98 12.32
C GLN A 9 -39.94 -29.59 11.42
N PRO A 10 -39.30 -30.50 10.65
CA PRO A 10 -38.17 -30.13 9.79
C PRO A 10 -38.54 -29.13 8.68
N ARG A 11 -39.83 -29.04 8.30
CA ARG A 11 -40.31 -28.12 7.26
C ARG A 11 -40.75 -26.76 7.82
N ILE A 12 -41.10 -26.67 9.11
CA ILE A 12 -41.48 -25.41 9.76
C ILE A 12 -40.23 -24.56 10.06
N ASN A 13 -39.14 -25.18 10.51
CA ASN A 13 -37.88 -24.47 10.81
C ASN A 13 -37.14 -23.92 9.58
N LEU A 14 -37.45 -24.36 8.36
CA LEU A 14 -36.91 -23.78 7.12
C LEU A 14 -37.74 -22.60 6.56
N VAL A 15 -38.99 -22.44 7.00
CA VAL A 15 -39.94 -21.48 6.40
C VAL A 15 -40.09 -20.23 7.26
N LEU A 16 -40.06 -20.33 8.60
CA LEU A 16 -40.12 -19.16 9.48
C LEU A 16 -39.00 -18.12 9.22
N PRO A 17 -37.71 -18.50 9.08
CA PRO A 17 -36.65 -17.53 8.77
C PRO A 17 -36.86 -16.83 7.42
N ARG A 18 -37.43 -17.53 6.44
CA ARG A 18 -37.70 -16.96 5.10
C ARG A 18 -38.87 -15.97 5.12
N ILE A 19 -39.92 -16.22 5.92
CA ILE A 19 -41.04 -15.28 6.08
C ILE A 19 -40.61 -14.04 6.87
N VAL A 20 -39.76 -14.19 7.90
CA VAL A 20 -39.19 -13.04 8.63
C VAL A 20 -38.25 -12.22 7.75
N ALA A 21 -37.42 -12.86 6.92
CA ALA A 21 -36.56 -12.17 5.96
C ALA A 21 -37.38 -11.38 4.91
N ILE A 22 -38.41 -12.00 4.31
CA ILE A 22 -39.32 -11.32 3.35
C ILE A 22 -40.06 -10.16 4.03
N GLY A 23 -40.48 -10.31 5.28
CA GLY A 23 -41.08 -9.24 6.08
C GLY A 23 -40.14 -8.07 6.35
N PHE A 24 -38.85 -8.33 6.57
CA PHE A 24 -37.84 -7.28 6.77
C PHE A 24 -37.56 -6.49 5.48
N THR A 25 -37.49 -7.17 4.33
CA THR A 25 -37.33 -6.52 3.02
C THR A 25 -38.50 -5.60 2.69
N LEU A 26 -39.71 -5.91 3.17
CA LEU A 26 -40.92 -5.11 2.95
C LEU A 26 -41.04 -3.86 3.84
N ILE A 27 -40.20 -3.73 4.88
CA ILE A 27 -40.14 -2.56 5.76
C ILE A 27 -39.02 -1.59 5.31
N LEU A 28 -37.92 -2.12 4.77
CA LEU A 28 -36.85 -1.32 4.17
C LEU A 28 -37.26 -0.59 2.87
N SER A 29 -38.32 -1.05 2.19
CA SER A 29 -38.83 -0.39 0.97
C SER A 29 -39.60 0.90 1.21
N LEU A 30 -39.90 1.27 2.47
CA LEU A 30 -40.59 2.51 2.83
C LEU A 30 -39.67 3.74 2.91
N PHE A 31 -38.35 3.56 2.87
CA PHE A 31 -37.36 4.63 2.70
C PHE A 31 -36.55 4.36 1.42
N GLY A 32 -37.04 4.88 0.30
CA GLY A 32 -36.62 4.45 -1.03
C GLY A 32 -35.19 4.83 -1.41
N VAL A 33 -34.26 3.88 -1.28
CA VAL A 33 -33.24 3.57 -2.30
C VAL A 33 -33.06 2.05 -2.35
N SER A 34 -33.62 1.38 -3.36
CA SER A 34 -33.29 -0.03 -3.61
C SER A 34 -32.06 -0.10 -4.50
N ALA A 35 -30.91 -0.44 -3.92
CA ALA A 35 -29.71 -0.79 -4.69
C ALA A 35 -30.02 -1.97 -5.64
N LYS A 36 -29.48 -1.94 -6.86
CA LYS A 36 -29.74 -2.98 -7.86
C LYS A 36 -28.56 -3.95 -7.83
N ALA A 37 -28.80 -5.16 -7.31
CA ALA A 37 -27.80 -6.24 -7.42
C ALA A 37 -27.35 -6.42 -8.87
N PHE A 38 -26.04 -6.48 -9.11
CA PHE A 38 -25.48 -6.63 -10.44
C PHE A 38 -25.90 -7.98 -11.05
N GLY A 39 -26.38 -7.96 -12.29
CA GLY A 39 -26.57 -9.17 -13.07
C GLY A 39 -25.27 -9.57 -13.80
N PRO A 40 -25.13 -10.83 -14.25
CA PRO A 40 -24.01 -11.24 -15.11
C PRO A 40 -23.82 -10.38 -16.38
N SER A 41 -24.89 -9.73 -16.85
CA SER A 41 -24.89 -8.78 -17.98
C SER A 41 -24.22 -7.44 -17.68
N ASP A 42 -24.08 -7.07 -16.40
CA ASP A 42 -23.46 -5.80 -15.99
C ASP A 42 -21.92 -5.92 -15.97
N PHE A 43 -21.37 -7.14 -16.03
CA PHE A 43 -19.93 -7.45 -16.04
C PHE A 43 -19.43 -7.78 -17.46
N LEU A 44 -18.23 -7.31 -17.79
CA LEU A 44 -17.47 -7.82 -18.93
C LEU A 44 -16.90 -9.21 -18.60
N TYR A 45 -16.94 -10.09 -19.59
CA TYR A 45 -16.41 -11.46 -19.51
C TYR A 45 -14.89 -11.46 -19.74
N GLY A 46 -14.13 -11.96 -18.76
CA GLY A 46 -12.71 -12.25 -18.89
C GLY A 46 -12.48 -13.76 -18.90
N LYS A 47 -11.99 -14.30 -20.01
CA LYS A 47 -11.54 -15.69 -20.09
C LYS A 47 -10.43 -15.78 -21.12
N GLU A 48 -9.20 -15.87 -20.64
CA GLU A 48 -8.09 -16.30 -21.48
C GLU A 48 -8.22 -17.83 -21.55
N LEU A 49 -8.60 -18.32 -22.72
CA LEU A 49 -8.91 -19.74 -22.97
C LEU A 49 -7.65 -20.43 -23.46
N LYS A 50 -7.28 -21.55 -22.82
CA LYS A 50 -6.33 -22.52 -23.37
C LYS A 50 -6.70 -22.90 -24.81
N THR A 51 -5.85 -22.50 -25.76
CA THR A 51 -5.76 -23.10 -27.10
C THR A 51 -4.31 -23.44 -27.43
N GLY A 52 -3.78 -24.47 -26.75
CA GLY A 52 -2.43 -25.01 -26.97
C GLY A 52 -1.33 -24.27 -26.21
N THR A 53 -0.78 -24.92 -25.17
CA THR A 53 0.47 -24.56 -24.47
C THR A 53 0.60 -23.09 -24.04
N GLU A 54 0.01 -22.78 -22.86
CA GLU A 54 0.00 -21.48 -22.14
C GLU A 54 -0.78 -20.32 -22.82
N PRO A 55 -1.25 -19.28 -22.08
CA PRO A 55 -1.15 -18.99 -20.64
C PRO A 55 -2.50 -18.86 -19.88
N TYR A 56 -2.42 -18.70 -18.55
CA TYR A 56 -3.49 -18.42 -17.56
C TYR A 56 -4.68 -19.42 -17.50
N ASP A 57 -5.05 -19.84 -16.29
CA ASP A 57 -6.10 -20.85 -16.03
C ASP A 57 -7.24 -20.33 -15.12
N LEU A 58 -7.36 -19.01 -14.98
CA LEU A 58 -8.25 -18.35 -14.03
C LEU A 58 -9.31 -17.48 -14.74
N PRO A 59 -10.59 -17.88 -14.77
CA PRO A 59 -11.66 -17.04 -15.29
C PRO A 59 -11.85 -15.79 -14.44
N TYR A 60 -12.33 -14.68 -15.03
CA TYR A 60 -12.73 -13.52 -14.25
C TYR A 60 -13.89 -12.72 -14.84
N ARG A 61 -14.51 -11.90 -14.00
CA ARG A 61 -15.50 -10.89 -14.36
C ARG A 61 -14.97 -9.52 -14.02
N LEU A 62 -15.20 -8.54 -14.88
CA LEU A 62 -14.79 -7.15 -14.67
C LEU A 62 -15.99 -6.23 -14.84
N LEU A 63 -16.41 -5.59 -13.75
CA LEU A 63 -17.37 -4.48 -13.79
C LEU A 63 -16.58 -3.18 -13.94
N LEU A 64 -16.97 -2.38 -14.93
CA LEU A 64 -16.37 -1.08 -15.19
C LEU A 64 -16.92 -0.01 -14.23
N PRO A 65 -16.14 1.06 -13.95
CA PRO A 65 -16.62 2.26 -13.29
C PRO A 65 -17.88 2.80 -13.96
N GLU A 66 -18.80 3.38 -13.18
CA GLU A 66 -19.98 3.99 -13.75
C GLU A 66 -19.59 5.20 -14.62
N ASN A 67 -20.16 5.26 -15.84
CA ASN A 67 -19.79 6.24 -16.85
C ASN A 67 -18.27 6.26 -17.12
N TYR A 68 -17.62 5.08 -17.14
CA TYR A 68 -16.17 4.92 -17.39
C TYR A 68 -15.69 5.75 -18.59
N LYS A 69 -14.66 6.56 -18.35
CA LYS A 69 -13.94 7.32 -19.38
C LYS A 69 -12.47 6.93 -19.32
N SER A 70 -11.91 6.44 -20.43
CA SER A 70 -10.49 6.03 -20.50
C SER A 70 -9.48 7.14 -20.15
N ALA A 71 -9.89 8.41 -20.19
CA ALA A 71 -9.08 9.54 -19.74
C ALA A 71 -8.88 9.64 -18.21
N ASN A 72 -9.68 8.94 -17.40
CA ASN A 72 -9.62 8.99 -15.93
C ASN A 72 -9.02 7.71 -15.35
N ALA A 73 -8.10 7.83 -14.38
CA ALA A 73 -7.59 6.69 -13.62
C ALA A 73 -8.58 6.29 -12.50
N TYR A 74 -9.13 5.08 -12.57
CA TYR A 74 -10.06 4.56 -11.56
C TYR A 74 -9.40 3.47 -10.69
N PRO A 75 -9.68 3.45 -9.37
CA PRO A 75 -9.20 2.41 -8.49
C PRO A 75 -9.81 1.04 -8.84
N VAL A 76 -9.16 -0.03 -8.41
CA VAL A 76 -9.64 -1.41 -8.57
C VAL A 76 -9.98 -1.99 -7.21
N ILE A 77 -11.17 -2.55 -7.05
CA ILE A 77 -11.50 -3.48 -5.97
C ILE A 77 -11.41 -4.90 -6.54
N LEU A 78 -10.40 -5.65 -6.08
CA LEU A 78 -10.30 -7.09 -6.27
C LEU A 78 -11.20 -7.78 -5.23
N PHE A 79 -12.23 -8.50 -5.68
CA PHE A 79 -13.07 -9.33 -4.82
C PHE A 79 -12.70 -10.81 -4.96
N LEU A 80 -12.22 -11.41 -3.88
CA LEU A 80 -11.96 -12.84 -3.77
C LEU A 80 -13.19 -13.53 -3.15
N HIS A 81 -13.80 -14.48 -3.86
CA HIS A 81 -15.03 -15.16 -3.43
C HIS A 81 -14.81 -16.26 -2.38
N GLY A 82 -15.90 -16.76 -1.79
CA GLY A 82 -15.91 -17.85 -0.82
C GLY A 82 -15.74 -19.24 -1.45
N SER A 83 -15.84 -20.31 -0.64
CA SER A 83 -15.64 -21.67 -1.15
C SER A 83 -16.82 -22.20 -1.97
N TYR A 84 -18.01 -21.60 -1.88
CA TYR A 84 -19.19 -22.02 -2.62
C TYR A 84 -19.14 -21.65 -4.10
N GLU A 85 -18.36 -20.62 -4.44
CA GLU A 85 -18.27 -20.07 -5.78
C GLU A 85 -17.05 -20.57 -6.59
N VAL A 86 -16.28 -21.51 -6.03
CA VAL A 86 -15.19 -22.24 -6.71
C VAL A 86 -15.73 -22.93 -7.96
N GLY A 87 -15.02 -22.77 -9.08
CA GLY A 87 -15.42 -23.37 -10.34
C GLY A 87 -14.65 -22.82 -11.54
N THR A 88 -15.16 -23.15 -12.74
CA THR A 88 -14.60 -22.74 -14.02
C THR A 88 -15.67 -22.24 -15.01
N ASP A 89 -16.90 -22.02 -14.53
CA ASP A 89 -18.03 -21.54 -15.33
C ASP A 89 -17.95 -20.02 -15.62
N ASN A 90 -17.15 -19.31 -14.82
CA ASN A 90 -17.04 -17.86 -14.78
C ASN A 90 -18.37 -17.17 -14.42
N GLU A 91 -19.27 -17.85 -13.72
CA GLU A 91 -20.57 -17.31 -13.28
C GLU A 91 -20.76 -17.47 -11.77
N ALA A 92 -20.32 -18.59 -11.16
CA ALA A 92 -20.59 -18.88 -9.76
C ALA A 92 -20.11 -17.77 -8.81
N GLN A 93 -19.00 -17.08 -9.11
CA GLN A 93 -18.47 -15.96 -8.32
C GLN A 93 -19.32 -14.69 -8.31
N LEU A 94 -20.39 -14.64 -9.11
CA LEU A 94 -21.41 -13.59 -9.06
C LEU A 94 -22.67 -14.01 -8.28
N THR A 95 -22.91 -15.31 -8.08
CA THR A 95 -24.22 -15.85 -7.67
C THR A 95 -24.67 -15.48 -6.26
N THR A 96 -23.75 -15.16 -5.35
CA THR A 96 -24.04 -14.71 -3.98
C THR A 96 -24.00 -13.17 -3.83
N ASN A 97 -23.96 -12.42 -4.94
CA ASN A 97 -23.87 -10.95 -4.97
C ASN A 97 -22.73 -10.39 -4.07
N GLY A 98 -21.61 -11.10 -4.04
CA GLY A 98 -20.43 -10.78 -3.24
C GLY A 98 -20.66 -10.73 -1.73
N ILE A 99 -21.72 -11.39 -1.22
CA ILE A 99 -22.15 -11.39 0.19
C ILE A 99 -22.20 -9.96 0.79
N GLY A 100 -22.67 -9.00 -0.01
CA GLY A 100 -22.81 -7.58 0.38
C GLY A 100 -21.77 -6.64 -0.24
N ALA A 101 -20.59 -7.13 -0.64
CA ALA A 101 -19.55 -6.29 -1.24
C ALA A 101 -20.03 -5.57 -2.51
N PHE A 102 -20.82 -6.27 -3.33
CA PHE A 102 -21.33 -5.70 -4.57
C PHE A 102 -22.40 -4.63 -4.30
N GLY A 103 -23.21 -4.78 -3.25
CA GLY A 103 -24.15 -3.76 -2.80
C GLY A 103 -23.46 -2.51 -2.24
N MET A 104 -22.36 -2.68 -1.49
CA MET A 104 -21.50 -1.57 -1.06
C MET A 104 -20.92 -0.81 -2.26
N ILE A 105 -20.49 -1.52 -3.30
CA ILE A 105 -19.96 -0.93 -4.52
C ILE A 105 -21.07 -0.21 -5.29
N ASP A 106 -22.21 -0.85 -5.55
CA ASP A 106 -23.37 -0.27 -6.25
C ASP A 106 -23.82 1.05 -5.61
N ALA A 107 -24.02 1.05 -4.29
CA ALA A 107 -24.43 2.23 -3.53
C ALA A 107 -23.42 3.40 -3.59
N ASN A 108 -22.17 3.15 -4.01
CA ASN A 108 -21.11 4.15 -4.12
C ASN A 108 -20.58 4.33 -5.55
N ARG A 109 -21.19 3.71 -6.58
CA ARG A 109 -20.69 3.76 -7.97
C ARG A 109 -20.55 5.18 -8.54
N THR A 110 -21.42 6.09 -8.13
CA THR A 110 -21.41 7.51 -8.55
C THR A 110 -20.42 8.36 -7.76
N SER A 111 -20.28 8.13 -6.45
CA SER A 111 -19.42 8.91 -5.55
C SER A 111 -17.95 8.44 -5.54
N SER A 112 -17.75 7.13 -5.75
CA SER A 112 -16.46 6.43 -5.73
C SER A 112 -16.37 5.46 -6.92
N PRO A 113 -16.39 5.96 -8.17
CA PRO A 113 -16.35 5.12 -9.36
C PRO A 113 -15.06 4.29 -9.37
N CYS A 114 -15.20 2.96 -9.47
CA CYS A 114 -14.10 2.00 -9.42
C CYS A 114 -14.33 0.82 -10.36
N PHE A 115 -13.26 0.13 -10.74
CA PHE A 115 -13.36 -1.22 -11.28
C PHE A 115 -13.67 -2.20 -10.15
N LEU A 116 -14.43 -3.24 -10.46
CA LEU A 116 -14.59 -4.41 -9.61
C LEU A 116 -14.15 -5.65 -10.40
N LEU A 117 -13.02 -6.23 -9.98
CA LEU A 117 -12.44 -7.43 -10.56
C LEU A 117 -12.80 -8.63 -9.70
N VAL A 118 -13.47 -9.62 -10.30
CA VAL A 118 -14.02 -10.81 -9.64
C VAL A 118 -13.49 -12.07 -10.33
N PRO A 119 -12.25 -12.50 -10.03
CA PRO A 119 -11.70 -13.75 -10.52
C PRO A 119 -12.40 -14.95 -9.89
N GLN A 120 -12.40 -16.09 -10.58
CA GLN A 120 -12.92 -17.35 -10.08
C GLN A 120 -11.79 -18.33 -9.79
N ALA A 121 -11.67 -18.77 -8.53
CA ALA A 121 -10.78 -19.83 -8.14
C ALA A 121 -11.20 -21.18 -8.75
N ASN A 122 -10.28 -21.79 -9.48
CA ASN A 122 -10.46 -23.06 -10.21
C ASN A 122 -10.17 -24.33 -9.38
N ASN A 123 -9.69 -24.18 -8.14
CA ASN A 123 -9.22 -25.27 -7.27
C ASN A 123 -10.08 -25.36 -6.00
N GLY A 124 -10.17 -26.56 -5.41
CA GLY A 124 -11.12 -26.94 -4.35
C GLY A 124 -10.98 -26.20 -3.00
N THR A 125 -10.71 -26.93 -1.91
CA THR A 125 -10.80 -26.38 -0.53
C THR A 125 -9.77 -25.30 -0.19
N ASP A 126 -8.70 -25.12 -0.98
CA ASP A 126 -7.83 -23.94 -0.98
C ASP A 126 -7.77 -23.31 -2.38
N GLY A 127 -8.91 -22.77 -2.83
CA GLY A 127 -9.03 -22.15 -4.16
C GLY A 127 -8.15 -20.93 -4.37
N TRP A 128 -7.83 -20.19 -3.31
CA TRP A 128 -6.91 -19.04 -3.35
C TRP A 128 -5.49 -19.44 -2.94
N ASN A 129 -4.91 -20.41 -3.65
CA ASN A 129 -3.50 -20.80 -3.53
C ASN A 129 -2.55 -19.81 -4.23
N ALA A 130 -1.24 -19.94 -3.99
CA ALA A 130 -0.23 -19.00 -4.51
C ALA A 130 -0.26 -18.84 -6.03
N ASN A 131 -0.43 -19.93 -6.79
CA ASN A 131 -0.52 -19.88 -8.25
C ASN A 131 -1.73 -19.04 -8.71
N ASN A 132 -2.92 -19.31 -8.17
CA ASN A 132 -4.12 -18.55 -8.51
C ASN A 132 -3.98 -17.07 -8.12
N LEU A 133 -3.35 -16.76 -6.99
CA LEU A 133 -3.13 -15.37 -6.54
C LEU A 133 -2.10 -14.63 -7.41
N GLY A 134 -1.01 -15.27 -7.82
CA GLY A 134 -0.06 -14.71 -8.78
C GLY A 134 -0.69 -14.46 -10.16
N GLN A 135 -1.57 -15.36 -10.61
CA GLN A 135 -2.39 -15.13 -11.82
C GLN A 135 -3.35 -13.93 -11.67
N VAL A 136 -3.97 -13.72 -10.49
CA VAL A 136 -4.77 -12.53 -10.22
C VAL A 136 -3.94 -11.25 -10.30
N VAL A 137 -2.73 -11.23 -9.74
CA VAL A 137 -1.82 -10.07 -9.83
C VAL A 137 -1.44 -9.78 -11.28
N ARG A 138 -1.11 -10.80 -12.07
CA ARG A 138 -0.85 -10.66 -13.50
C ARG A 138 -2.08 -10.14 -14.26
N ALA A 139 -3.28 -10.67 -14.00
CA ALA A 139 -4.52 -10.17 -14.58
C ALA A 139 -4.80 -8.69 -14.25
N ILE A 140 -4.44 -8.20 -13.05
CA ILE A 140 -4.54 -6.77 -12.70
C ILE A 140 -3.58 -5.92 -13.56
N ARG A 141 -2.34 -6.38 -13.78
CA ARG A 141 -1.36 -5.72 -14.67
C ARG A 141 -1.85 -5.71 -16.12
N ASP A 142 -2.32 -6.85 -16.62
CA ASP A 142 -2.83 -7.00 -17.99
C ASP A 142 -4.09 -6.17 -18.24
N LEU A 143 -5.00 -6.12 -17.26
CA LEU A 143 -6.17 -5.24 -17.30
C LEU A 143 -5.79 -3.76 -17.27
N ALA A 144 -4.70 -3.36 -16.60
CA ALA A 144 -4.23 -1.98 -16.66
C ALA A 144 -3.77 -1.61 -18.07
N THR A 145 -3.18 -2.52 -18.85
CA THR A 145 -2.86 -2.26 -20.27
C THR A 145 -4.10 -2.04 -21.15
N LYS A 146 -5.25 -2.57 -20.72
CA LYS A 146 -6.53 -2.56 -21.46
C LYS A 146 -7.47 -1.43 -20.98
N TYR A 147 -7.36 -1.00 -19.72
CA TYR A 147 -8.26 -0.06 -19.05
C TYR A 147 -7.50 0.92 -18.14
N SER A 148 -8.03 2.14 -17.99
CA SER A 148 -7.41 3.21 -17.19
C SER A 148 -7.59 2.98 -15.68
N ILE A 149 -6.84 2.01 -15.19
CA ILE A 149 -6.74 1.59 -13.79
C ILE A 149 -5.75 2.50 -13.05
N ASP A 150 -5.93 2.67 -11.74
CA ASP A 150 -4.96 3.27 -10.82
C ASP A 150 -4.30 2.19 -9.95
N LEU A 151 -3.05 1.81 -10.29
CA LEU A 151 -2.27 0.79 -9.59
C LEU A 151 -1.74 1.28 -8.23
N ASN A 152 -1.85 2.57 -7.91
CA ASN A 152 -1.63 3.07 -6.55
C ASN A 152 -2.89 3.00 -5.69
N ARG A 153 -4.01 2.52 -6.25
CA ARG A 153 -5.30 2.25 -5.60
C ARG A 153 -5.90 0.90 -6.03
N VAL A 154 -5.10 -0.16 -5.94
CA VAL A 154 -5.61 -1.54 -5.97
C VAL A 154 -5.96 -1.94 -4.53
N TYR A 155 -7.22 -2.28 -4.28
CA TYR A 155 -7.69 -2.78 -3.00
C TYR A 155 -8.10 -4.24 -3.14
N VAL A 156 -7.90 -5.05 -2.10
CA VAL A 156 -8.34 -6.45 -2.08
C VAL A 156 -9.30 -6.72 -0.93
N THR A 157 -10.35 -7.49 -1.19
CA THR A 157 -11.36 -7.84 -0.20
C THR A 157 -11.93 -9.22 -0.48
N GLY A 158 -12.42 -9.91 0.55
CA GLY A 158 -13.09 -11.20 0.36
C GLY A 158 -13.65 -11.80 1.65
N PRO A 159 -14.81 -12.47 1.60
CA PRO A 159 -15.36 -13.24 2.71
C PRO A 159 -14.85 -14.70 2.72
N SER A 160 -14.81 -15.34 3.89
CA SER A 160 -14.59 -16.79 4.02
C SER A 160 -13.27 -17.23 3.38
N MET A 161 -13.28 -18.20 2.46
CA MET A 161 -12.10 -18.58 1.65
C MET A 161 -11.43 -17.37 0.96
N GLY A 162 -12.20 -16.38 0.50
CA GLY A 162 -11.69 -15.12 -0.05
C GLY A 162 -11.03 -14.23 1.00
N GLY A 163 -11.42 -14.34 2.26
CA GLY A 163 -10.75 -13.72 3.41
C GLY A 163 -9.39 -14.36 3.69
N TYR A 164 -9.27 -15.69 3.57
CA TYR A 164 -7.96 -16.38 3.58
C TYR A 164 -7.10 -15.96 2.37
N GLY A 165 -7.69 -15.89 1.18
CA GLY A 165 -7.01 -15.39 -0.03
C GLY A 165 -6.51 -13.95 0.12
N THR A 166 -7.30 -13.09 0.78
CA THR A 166 -6.94 -11.69 1.06
C THR A 166 -5.73 -11.59 2.00
N TRP A 167 -5.64 -12.42 3.04
CA TRP A 167 -4.43 -12.48 3.87
C TRP A 167 -3.23 -13.05 3.10
N LYS A 168 -3.43 -14.10 2.30
CA LYS A 168 -2.35 -14.80 1.58
C LYS A 168 -1.75 -13.95 0.47
N ILE A 169 -2.55 -13.19 -0.28
CA ILE A 169 -2.05 -12.34 -1.39
C ILE A 169 -1.21 -11.16 -0.89
N LEU A 170 -1.44 -10.67 0.33
CA LEU A 170 -0.58 -9.66 0.97
C LEU A 170 0.78 -10.23 1.40
N ALA A 171 0.81 -11.48 1.87
CA ALA A 171 2.05 -12.16 2.25
C ALA A 171 2.97 -12.42 1.03
N LEU A 172 2.36 -12.63 -0.14
CA LEU A 172 3.04 -12.90 -1.41
C LEU A 172 3.40 -11.60 -2.15
N HIS A 173 2.44 -10.68 -2.33
CA HIS A 173 2.58 -9.51 -3.20
C HIS A 173 2.19 -8.19 -2.50
N PRO A 174 2.87 -7.80 -1.40
CA PRO A 174 2.49 -6.64 -0.58
C PRO A 174 2.51 -5.32 -1.38
N PHE A 175 3.46 -5.17 -2.30
CA PHE A 175 3.65 -3.96 -3.12
C PHE A 175 2.63 -3.80 -4.27
N VAL A 176 1.59 -4.64 -4.33
CA VAL A 176 0.48 -4.47 -5.28
C VAL A 176 -0.66 -3.66 -4.67
N PHE A 177 -0.88 -3.75 -3.36
CA PHE A 177 -2.12 -3.28 -2.73
C PHE A 177 -1.97 -1.97 -1.95
N ALA A 178 -2.97 -1.11 -2.09
CA ALA A 178 -3.14 0.12 -1.33
C ALA A 178 -3.91 -0.10 -0.01
N ALA A 179 -4.78 -1.10 0.03
CA ALA A 179 -5.52 -1.51 1.23
C ALA A 179 -6.05 -2.93 1.11
N ALA A 180 -6.37 -3.55 2.25
CA ALA A 180 -7.02 -4.84 2.30
C ALA A 180 -8.17 -4.93 3.32
N VAL A 181 -9.19 -5.70 2.97
CA VAL A 181 -10.40 -5.93 3.78
C VAL A 181 -10.71 -7.44 3.88
N PRO A 182 -9.98 -8.18 4.72
CA PRO A 182 -10.27 -9.61 4.95
C PRO A 182 -11.47 -9.78 5.87
N VAL A 183 -12.48 -10.54 5.43
CA VAL A 183 -13.74 -10.78 6.15
C VAL A 183 -13.91 -12.28 6.45
N SER A 184 -14.18 -12.65 7.70
CA SER A 184 -14.33 -14.05 8.16
C SER A 184 -13.24 -15.00 7.60
N GLY A 185 -11.98 -14.59 7.68
CA GLY A 185 -10.82 -15.34 7.15
C GLY A 185 -9.75 -15.65 8.21
N GLY A 186 -8.60 -16.15 7.77
CA GLY A 186 -7.45 -16.42 8.63
C GLY A 186 -6.20 -16.81 7.83
N GLY A 187 -5.29 -17.58 8.44
CA GLY A 187 -4.15 -18.18 7.74
C GLY A 187 -3.06 -17.21 7.27
N ALA A 188 -3.00 -16.01 7.85
CA ALA A 188 -1.96 -15.03 7.56
C ALA A 188 -0.57 -15.51 8.00
N SER A 189 0.44 -15.13 7.22
CA SER A 189 1.87 -15.36 7.45
C SER A 189 2.68 -14.13 7.00
N ASN A 190 4.00 -14.14 7.16
CA ASN A 190 4.90 -13.06 6.73
C ASN A 190 4.48 -11.67 7.25
N PHE A 191 4.16 -11.56 8.54
CA PHE A 191 3.51 -10.37 9.12
C PHE A 191 4.22 -9.04 8.86
N GLU A 192 5.54 -9.04 8.68
CA GLU A 192 6.33 -7.87 8.28
C GLU A 192 5.94 -7.31 6.90
N ARG A 193 5.58 -8.20 5.94
CA ARG A 193 5.04 -7.82 4.63
C ARG A 193 3.59 -7.31 4.72
N LEU A 194 2.82 -7.80 5.69
CA LEU A 194 1.46 -7.31 5.96
C LEU A 194 1.49 -5.93 6.65
N ALA A 195 2.52 -5.65 7.44
CA ALA A 195 2.65 -4.40 8.20
C ALA A 195 2.75 -3.13 7.34
N SER A 196 3.21 -3.25 6.09
CA SER A 196 3.26 -2.13 5.13
C SER A 196 1.94 -1.80 4.45
N VAL A 197 0.86 -2.57 4.67
CA VAL A 197 -0.43 -2.39 3.99
C VAL A 197 -1.52 -1.99 4.99
N PRO A 198 -2.28 -0.91 4.75
CA PRO A 198 -3.48 -0.58 5.52
C PRO A 198 -4.53 -1.70 5.47
N ILE A 199 -4.87 -2.29 6.63
CA ILE A 199 -5.82 -3.40 6.73
C ILE A 199 -7.02 -3.02 7.62
N TRP A 200 -8.24 -3.36 7.17
CA TRP A 200 -9.44 -3.36 8.00
C TRP A 200 -10.12 -4.74 7.97
N CYS A 201 -9.93 -5.52 9.03
CA CYS A 201 -10.48 -6.87 9.16
C CYS A 201 -11.88 -6.87 9.83
N PHE A 202 -12.73 -7.84 9.46
CA PHE A 202 -14.06 -8.05 10.03
C PHE A 202 -14.33 -9.53 10.36
N HIS A 203 -14.91 -9.84 11.52
CA HIS A 203 -15.27 -11.23 11.89
C HIS A 203 -16.36 -11.26 12.98
N ALA A 204 -17.29 -12.22 12.95
CA ALA A 204 -18.19 -12.50 14.06
C ALA A 204 -17.54 -13.45 15.09
N LYS A 205 -17.72 -13.18 16.39
CA LYS A 205 -17.19 -14.04 17.46
C LYS A 205 -17.74 -15.47 17.42
N ASN A 206 -18.99 -15.62 16.98
CA ASN A 206 -19.72 -16.90 16.94
C ASN A 206 -19.85 -17.45 15.51
N ASP A 207 -18.94 -17.07 14.60
CA ASP A 207 -18.86 -17.64 13.25
C ASP A 207 -18.63 -19.16 13.35
N GLY A 208 -19.64 -19.94 12.94
CA GLY A 208 -19.66 -21.39 13.04
C GLY A 208 -19.00 -22.13 11.87
N ALA A 209 -18.53 -21.42 10.85
CA ALA A 209 -17.90 -22.01 9.67
C ALA A 209 -16.42 -21.66 9.56
N VAL A 210 -16.04 -20.42 9.86
CA VAL A 210 -14.63 -20.01 10.01
C VAL A 210 -14.40 -19.56 11.44
N ASN A 211 -13.44 -20.18 12.12
CA ASN A 211 -13.16 -19.84 13.51
C ASN A 211 -12.49 -18.46 13.62
N VAL A 212 -13.09 -17.56 14.39
CA VAL A 212 -12.63 -16.18 14.66
C VAL A 212 -11.16 -16.09 15.09
N SER A 213 -10.62 -17.13 15.74
CA SER A 213 -9.20 -17.22 16.13
C SER A 213 -8.23 -17.06 14.94
N GLY A 214 -8.65 -17.39 13.72
CA GLY A 214 -7.87 -17.19 12.50
C GLY A 214 -7.62 -15.70 12.19
N SER A 215 -8.66 -14.86 12.34
CA SER A 215 -8.52 -13.40 12.21
C SER A 215 -7.90 -12.76 13.45
N ASP A 216 -8.25 -13.22 14.66
CA ASP A 216 -7.59 -12.75 15.89
C ASP A 216 -6.06 -12.95 15.81
N SER A 217 -5.61 -14.10 15.29
CA SER A 217 -4.18 -14.40 15.09
C SER A 217 -3.56 -13.55 13.98
N ALA A 218 -4.23 -13.39 12.84
CA ALA A 218 -3.73 -12.58 11.72
C ALA A 218 -3.57 -11.09 12.07
N VAL A 219 -4.58 -10.53 12.74
CA VAL A 219 -4.56 -9.16 13.28
C VAL A 219 -3.46 -9.03 14.32
N SER A 220 -3.35 -9.96 15.28
CA SER A 220 -2.32 -9.89 16.33
C SER A 220 -0.91 -9.97 15.75
N GLY A 221 -0.63 -10.92 14.86
CA GLY A 221 0.69 -11.06 14.21
C GLY A 221 1.09 -9.82 13.43
N THR A 222 0.17 -9.25 12.65
CA THR A 222 0.41 -8.02 11.88
C THR A 222 0.69 -6.81 12.79
N ARG A 223 -0.02 -6.70 13.92
CA ARG A 223 0.20 -5.63 14.92
C ARG A 223 1.54 -5.76 15.65
N ILE A 224 1.96 -7.00 15.95
CA ILE A 224 3.27 -7.32 16.53
C ILE A 224 4.38 -6.93 15.56
N ALA A 225 4.21 -7.16 14.25
CA ALA A 225 5.14 -6.73 13.21
C ALA A 225 5.13 -5.20 12.93
N GLY A 226 4.45 -4.40 13.76
CA GLY A 226 4.38 -2.93 13.62
C GLY A 226 3.28 -2.42 12.68
N GLY A 227 2.47 -3.32 12.10
CA GLY A 227 1.40 -2.96 11.17
C GLY A 227 0.22 -2.27 11.84
N ARG A 228 -0.36 -1.28 11.15
CA ARG A 228 -1.60 -0.60 11.59
C ARG A 228 -2.82 -1.29 11.02
N VAL A 229 -3.64 -1.87 11.89
CA VAL A 229 -4.79 -2.71 11.54
C VAL A 229 -6.05 -2.22 12.27
N VAL A 230 -7.07 -1.87 11.51
CA VAL A 230 -8.44 -1.72 12.02
C VAL A 230 -9.05 -3.12 12.11
N TYR A 231 -9.72 -3.46 13.21
CA TYR A 231 -10.39 -4.75 13.37
C TYR A 231 -11.74 -4.57 14.05
N THR A 232 -12.81 -4.88 13.32
CA THR A 232 -14.19 -4.89 13.81
C THR A 232 -14.60 -6.33 14.11
N ARG A 233 -14.71 -6.66 15.40
CA ARG A 233 -15.17 -7.97 15.88
C ARG A 233 -16.60 -7.84 16.38
N TYR A 234 -17.53 -8.58 15.80
CA TYR A 234 -18.93 -8.57 16.23
C TYR A 234 -19.15 -9.53 17.39
N ASP A 235 -19.90 -9.10 18.41
CA ASP A 235 -20.10 -9.87 19.65
C ASP A 235 -21.01 -11.08 19.45
N SER A 236 -21.94 -10.98 18.50
CA SER A 236 -22.76 -12.07 17.98
C SER A 236 -22.94 -11.94 16.46
N GLY A 237 -23.43 -13.01 15.83
CA GLY A 237 -23.52 -13.13 14.36
C GLY A 237 -23.10 -14.52 13.90
N ASP A 238 -23.51 -14.88 12.69
CA ASP A 238 -23.14 -16.13 12.02
C ASP A 238 -22.07 -15.88 10.92
N HIS A 239 -21.82 -16.87 10.07
CA HIS A 239 -20.87 -16.75 8.96
C HIS A 239 -21.27 -15.69 7.90
N MET A 240 -22.54 -15.26 7.88
CA MET A 240 -23.05 -14.27 6.92
C MET A 240 -22.76 -12.82 7.35
N ILE A 241 -21.92 -12.62 8.38
CA ILE A 241 -21.50 -11.31 8.88
C ILE A 241 -20.91 -10.39 7.81
N ALA A 242 -20.43 -10.94 6.69
CA ALA A 242 -19.97 -10.18 5.53
C ALA A 242 -21.01 -9.16 5.02
N PHE A 243 -22.31 -9.46 5.07
CA PHE A 243 -23.35 -8.49 4.73
C PHE A 243 -23.32 -7.25 5.65
N THR A 244 -23.06 -7.46 6.94
CA THR A 244 -22.95 -6.36 7.93
C THR A 244 -21.61 -5.62 7.79
N ALA A 245 -20.52 -6.34 7.49
CA ALA A 245 -19.21 -5.74 7.26
C ALA A 245 -19.21 -4.80 6.05
N TYR A 246 -19.73 -5.26 4.91
CA TYR A 246 -19.82 -4.45 3.69
C TYR A 246 -20.92 -3.36 3.74
N ALA A 247 -21.93 -3.50 4.61
CA ALA A 247 -22.89 -2.43 4.89
C ALA A 247 -22.34 -1.31 5.80
N ASN A 248 -21.09 -1.39 6.25
CA ASN A 248 -20.49 -0.35 7.07
C ASN A 248 -20.32 0.95 6.25
N PRO A 249 -20.92 2.08 6.67
CA PRO A 249 -20.96 3.31 5.87
C PRO A 249 -19.60 3.99 5.69
N TYR A 250 -18.61 3.64 6.52
CA TYR A 250 -17.26 4.20 6.45
C TYR A 250 -16.28 3.34 5.65
N LEU A 251 -16.61 2.07 5.36
CA LEU A 251 -15.69 1.12 4.73
C LEU A 251 -15.26 1.57 3.33
N MET A 252 -16.21 1.96 2.47
CA MET A 252 -15.88 2.45 1.14
C MET A 252 -15.02 3.73 1.20
N ALA A 253 -15.41 4.70 2.03
CA ALA A 253 -14.66 5.95 2.19
C ALA A 253 -13.25 5.72 2.76
N TRP A 254 -13.10 4.75 3.67
CA TRP A 254 -11.80 4.33 4.19
C TRP A 254 -10.96 3.66 3.10
N MET A 255 -11.49 2.70 2.33
CA MET A 255 -10.75 2.07 1.23
C MET A 255 -10.27 3.13 0.24
N MET A 256 -11.16 4.02 -0.22
CA MET A 256 -10.87 5.05 -1.20
C MET A 256 -9.87 6.13 -0.73
N ALA A 257 -9.65 6.26 0.59
CA ALA A 257 -8.64 7.14 1.15
C ALA A 257 -7.21 6.56 1.08
N GLN A 258 -7.03 5.24 1.00
CA GLN A 258 -5.70 4.63 1.06
C GLN A 258 -4.94 4.76 -0.26
N ARG A 259 -3.60 4.76 -0.18
CA ARG A 259 -2.68 4.74 -1.33
C ARG A 259 -1.57 3.76 -1.03
N ARG A 260 -1.09 3.05 -2.06
CA ARG A 260 0.07 2.16 -1.95
C ARG A 260 1.28 2.93 -1.41
N ASN A 261 2.04 2.30 -0.51
CA ASN A 261 3.24 2.84 0.14
C ASN A 261 3.02 4.19 0.88
N GLN A 262 1.81 4.46 1.37
CA GLN A 262 1.49 5.62 2.20
C GLN A 262 0.94 5.20 3.57
N PRO A 263 1.12 6.01 4.63
CA PRO A 263 0.49 5.76 5.93
C PRO A 263 -1.04 5.67 5.82
N MET A 264 -1.65 4.84 6.65
CA MET A 264 -3.11 4.69 6.69
C MET A 264 -3.81 6.03 6.90
N ALA A 265 -4.76 6.35 6.03
CA ALA A 265 -5.54 7.58 6.01
C ALA A 265 -7.05 7.33 6.21
N GLY A 266 -7.88 8.38 6.09
CA GLY A 266 -9.34 8.25 6.02
C GLY A 266 -10.08 8.51 7.35
N PRO A 267 -11.37 8.14 7.43
CA PRO A 267 -12.28 8.58 8.50
C PRO A 267 -12.11 7.84 9.84
N ILE A 268 -11.32 6.76 9.89
CA ILE A 268 -11.11 5.94 11.11
C ILE A 268 -9.63 6.01 11.51
N LEU A 269 -9.26 7.16 12.04
CA LEU A 269 -7.94 7.41 12.61
C LEU A 269 -8.06 7.58 14.13
N ALA A 270 -7.44 6.67 14.87
CA ALA A 270 -7.14 6.91 16.27
C ALA A 270 -5.95 7.86 16.37
N SER A 271 -6.06 8.93 17.16
CA SER A 271 -4.89 9.64 17.66
C SER A 271 -4.51 9.05 19.01
N ILE A 272 -3.24 8.70 19.14
CA ILE A 272 -2.68 8.01 20.29
C ILE A 272 -1.47 8.84 20.74
N THR A 273 -1.42 9.19 22.02
CA THR A 273 -0.20 9.75 22.62
C THR A 273 0.64 8.64 23.26
N ASN A 274 1.96 8.73 23.05
CA ASN A 274 2.97 7.88 23.68
C ASN A 274 2.81 7.92 25.22
N PRO A 275 2.86 6.78 25.95
CA PRO A 275 2.68 6.74 27.40
C PRO A 275 3.44 7.83 28.20
N ALA A 276 2.68 8.57 28.98
CA ALA A 276 3.15 9.38 30.10
C ALA A 276 3.77 8.45 31.16
N GLY A 277 5.08 8.31 31.08
CA GLY A 277 5.91 7.46 31.96
C GLY A 277 7.40 7.68 31.70
N GLY A 278 7.77 7.99 30.46
CA GLY A 278 9.14 8.29 30.07
C GLY A 278 10.03 7.05 30.00
N PHE A 279 11.30 7.27 29.67
CA PHE A 279 12.30 6.20 29.60
C PHE A 279 12.47 5.55 30.99
N VAL A 280 11.93 4.35 31.13
CA VAL A 280 12.03 3.57 32.36
C VAL A 280 13.44 3.09 32.51
N THR A 281 14.01 3.27 33.70
CA THR A 281 15.24 2.59 34.08
C THR A 281 14.94 1.60 35.23
N GLY A 282 15.35 0.32 35.09
CA GLY A 282 15.09 -0.81 36.00
C GLY A 282 15.78 -2.11 35.54
N PRO A 283 15.85 -3.20 36.33
CA PRO A 283 16.16 -4.55 35.80
C PRO A 283 15.11 -5.01 34.76
N ILE A 284 15.42 -6.05 33.98
CA ILE A 284 14.61 -6.59 32.84
C ILE A 284 13.16 -7.00 33.23
N THR A 285 12.82 -7.00 34.52
CA THR A 285 11.57 -7.49 35.10
C THR A 285 10.73 -6.41 35.81
N THR A 286 10.98 -5.10 35.61
CA THR A 286 10.19 -4.07 36.32
C THR A 286 8.79 -3.86 35.77
N THR A 287 7.82 -3.84 36.68
CA THR A 287 6.45 -3.36 36.45
C THR A 287 6.37 -1.82 36.55
N ARG A 288 5.49 -1.21 35.75
CA ARG A 288 5.30 0.25 35.65
C ARG A 288 3.86 0.64 35.40
N ASN A 289 3.47 1.81 35.92
CA ASN A 289 2.20 2.42 35.56
C ASN A 289 2.42 3.23 34.28
N VAL A 290 1.69 2.89 33.21
CA VAL A 290 1.72 3.59 31.92
C VAL A 290 0.34 4.17 31.64
N ALA A 291 0.28 5.43 31.21
CA ALA A 291 -0.99 6.11 30.94
C ALA A 291 -0.89 7.03 29.72
N GLY A 292 -1.98 7.31 29.04
CA GLY A 292 -1.98 8.18 27.87
C GLY A 292 -3.37 8.63 27.46
N THR A 293 -3.45 9.40 26.37
CA THR A 293 -4.73 9.74 25.72
C THR A 293 -4.94 8.92 24.47
N ALA A 294 -6.21 8.66 24.20
CA ALA A 294 -6.72 8.06 22.99
C ALA A 294 -7.92 8.89 22.53
N ALA A 295 -7.95 9.27 21.26
CA ALA A 295 -9.16 9.80 20.64
C ALA A 295 -9.45 9.03 19.35
N MET A 296 -10.70 8.60 19.22
CA MET A 296 -11.30 8.13 17.99
C MET A 296 -12.52 9.00 17.68
N PRO A 297 -12.86 9.15 16.39
CA PRO A 297 -14.19 9.57 15.99
C PRO A 297 -15.29 8.81 16.76
N GLY A 298 -16.31 9.53 17.25
CA GLY A 298 -17.41 9.00 18.08
C GLY A 298 -17.07 8.54 19.49
N GLY A 299 -15.86 8.85 19.97
CA GLY A 299 -15.45 8.63 21.35
C GLY A 299 -14.86 7.24 21.60
N VAL A 300 -13.90 7.17 22.52
CA VAL A 300 -13.25 5.92 22.90
C VAL A 300 -14.01 5.32 24.09
N THR A 301 -14.45 4.08 23.97
CA THR A 301 -15.20 3.39 25.03
C THR A 301 -14.28 2.59 25.95
N LYS A 302 -13.13 2.14 25.42
CA LYS A 302 -12.10 1.41 26.17
C LYS A 302 -10.74 1.58 25.49
N VAL A 303 -9.65 1.34 26.22
CA VAL A 303 -8.33 1.17 25.63
C VAL A 303 -7.71 -0.10 26.19
N ASN A 304 -7.37 -1.05 25.32
CA ASN A 304 -6.65 -2.26 25.68
C ASN A 304 -5.15 -2.04 25.41
N TRP A 305 -4.30 -2.57 26.28
CA TRP A 305 -2.84 -2.55 26.13
C TRP A 305 -2.28 -3.96 26.27
N THR A 306 -1.20 -4.27 25.56
CA THR A 306 -0.46 -5.51 25.78
C THR A 306 1.03 -5.35 25.49
N PHE A 307 1.81 -6.19 26.17
CA PHE A 307 3.25 -6.35 26.00
C PHE A 307 3.46 -7.69 25.34
N THR A 308 4.00 -7.71 24.13
CA THR A 308 4.34 -8.96 23.45
C THR A 308 5.85 -9.10 23.38
N PRO A 309 6.45 -10.19 23.90
CA PRO A 309 7.84 -10.51 23.62
C PRO A 309 8.06 -10.61 22.11
N ALA A 310 9.16 -10.06 21.58
CA ALA A 310 9.45 -10.03 20.14
C ALA A 310 9.63 -11.42 19.48
N THR A 311 9.61 -12.50 20.25
CA THR A 311 9.71 -13.89 19.76
C THR A 311 8.32 -14.50 19.57
N GLY A 312 7.94 -14.75 18.31
CA GLY A 312 6.56 -15.06 17.94
C GLY A 312 5.97 -16.34 18.53
N GLN A 313 4.91 -16.19 19.33
CA GLN A 313 3.95 -17.25 19.63
C GLN A 313 2.60 -16.93 18.98
N ALA A 314 2.08 -17.89 18.21
CA ALA A 314 0.68 -17.89 17.78
C ALA A 314 -0.23 -18.31 18.95
N GLY A 315 -1.48 -17.83 18.98
CA GLY A 315 -2.46 -18.21 20.01
C GLY A 315 -2.52 -17.28 21.23
N ILE A 316 -2.27 -15.99 21.06
CA ILE A 316 -2.42 -14.98 22.12
C ILE A 316 -3.90 -14.84 22.54
N ASP A 317 -4.26 -15.46 23.67
CA ASP A 317 -5.56 -15.24 24.31
C ASP A 317 -5.59 -13.86 24.97
N THR A 318 -6.43 -12.99 24.43
CA THR A 318 -6.60 -11.60 24.92
C THR A 318 -7.29 -11.48 26.27
N SER A 319 -7.78 -12.59 26.85
CA SER A 319 -8.44 -12.61 28.17
C SER A 319 -7.49 -12.35 29.36
N THR A 320 -6.18 -12.51 29.16
CA THR A 320 -5.17 -12.53 30.25
C THR A 320 -4.34 -11.25 30.40
N TYR A 321 -4.49 -10.25 29.51
CA TYR A 321 -3.70 -9.02 29.57
C TYR A 321 -4.24 -7.98 30.55
N ALA A 322 -3.34 -7.22 31.18
CA ALA A 322 -3.68 -6.17 32.12
C ALA A 322 -4.48 -5.05 31.44
N LEU A 323 -5.80 -5.08 31.63
CA LEU A 323 -6.70 -4.07 31.11
C LEU A 323 -6.45 -2.72 31.79
N ALA A 324 -5.95 -1.75 31.02
CA ALA A 324 -6.34 -0.37 31.29
C ALA A 324 -7.86 -0.25 31.10
N THR A 325 -8.53 0.44 32.01
CA THR A 325 -9.90 0.91 31.81
C THR A 325 -9.88 2.43 31.76
N GLY A 326 -10.58 2.98 30.76
CA GLY A 326 -10.50 4.39 30.44
C GLY A 326 -11.22 4.67 29.13
N THR A 327 -11.92 5.80 29.06
CA THR A 327 -12.56 6.29 27.85
C THR A 327 -11.51 6.98 26.99
N ASN A 328 -11.31 8.29 27.13
CA ASN A 328 -10.33 9.05 26.34
C ASN A 328 -8.93 9.10 26.99
N THR A 329 -8.83 8.75 28.26
CA THR A 329 -7.57 8.62 29.02
C THR A 329 -7.50 7.22 29.60
N TRP A 330 -6.38 6.54 29.42
CA TRP A 330 -6.17 5.15 29.85
C TRP A 330 -4.97 5.06 30.78
N SER A 331 -4.98 4.06 31.68
CA SER A 331 -3.82 3.73 32.51
C SER A 331 -3.75 2.23 32.81
N VAL A 332 -2.63 1.58 32.49
CA VAL A 332 -2.30 0.24 32.99
C VAL A 332 -1.50 0.41 34.28
N SER A 333 -1.92 -0.25 35.36
CA SER A 333 -1.13 -0.33 36.59
C SER A 333 -0.24 -1.58 36.59
N GLY A 334 1.01 -1.46 37.02
CA GLY A 334 1.90 -2.61 37.23
C GLY A 334 2.32 -3.38 35.96
N ALA A 335 2.45 -2.71 34.82
CA ALA A 335 2.76 -3.32 33.53
C ALA A 335 4.25 -3.69 33.36
N THR A 336 4.58 -4.96 33.07
CA THR A 336 5.97 -5.46 32.98
C THR A 336 6.68 -4.99 31.71
N VAL A 337 7.78 -4.24 31.86
CA VAL A 337 8.61 -3.77 30.74
C VAL A 337 9.89 -4.61 30.64
N THR A 338 10.11 -5.26 29.50
CA THR A 338 11.32 -6.05 29.21
C THR A 338 12.12 -5.45 28.06
N SER A 339 13.42 -5.76 27.99
CA SER A 339 14.34 -5.29 26.93
C SER A 339 14.06 -5.87 25.53
N SER A 340 12.99 -6.65 25.37
CA SER A 340 12.61 -7.34 24.12
C SER A 340 11.10 -7.33 23.85
N ALA A 341 10.32 -6.49 24.53
CA ALA A 341 8.88 -6.38 24.29
C ALA A 341 8.55 -5.33 23.22
N ILE A 342 7.71 -5.69 22.25
CA ILE A 342 6.98 -4.75 21.40
C ILE A 342 5.72 -4.34 22.18
N GLN A 343 5.49 -3.03 22.30
CA GLN A 343 4.36 -2.48 23.04
C GLN A 343 3.26 -2.09 22.06
N PHE A 344 2.10 -2.74 22.18
CA PHE A 344 0.95 -2.52 21.31
C PHE A 344 -0.19 -1.94 22.13
N MET A 345 -0.69 -0.77 21.70
CA MET A 345 -1.95 -0.21 22.18
C MET A 345 -3.07 -0.49 21.19
N ALA A 346 -4.18 -1.07 21.65
CA ALA A 346 -5.46 -1.06 20.94
C ALA A 346 -6.40 -0.04 21.58
N VAL A 347 -6.76 0.99 20.83
CA VAL A 347 -7.87 1.87 21.19
C VAL A 347 -9.16 1.22 20.70
N VAL A 348 -10.20 1.26 21.53
CA VAL A 348 -11.44 0.51 21.35
C VAL A 348 -12.64 1.45 21.39
N THR A 349 -13.48 1.35 20.36
CA THR A 349 -14.78 2.02 20.31
C THR A 349 -15.88 0.96 20.22
N GLY A 350 -16.95 1.19 20.99
CA GLY A 350 -18.13 0.32 21.01
C GLY A 350 -19.10 0.65 19.88
N SER A 351 -20.32 0.13 19.99
CA SER A 351 -21.38 0.21 18.97
C SER A 351 -21.98 1.61 18.70
N SER A 352 -21.25 2.68 19.02
CA SER A 352 -21.61 4.07 18.66
C SER A 352 -21.07 4.47 17.28
N TRP A 353 -20.38 3.58 16.55
CA TRP A 353 -19.69 3.91 15.28
C TRP A 353 -20.24 3.28 14.00
N GLY A 354 -21.56 3.10 13.94
CA GLY A 354 -22.22 2.76 12.67
C GLY A 354 -21.96 1.32 12.22
N ASP A 355 -21.69 0.42 13.15
CA ASP A 355 -22.20 -0.94 13.04
C ASP A 355 -23.73 -0.88 12.98
N ASN A 356 -24.28 -0.63 11.79
CA ASN A 356 -25.72 -0.48 11.50
C ASN A 356 -26.54 -1.77 11.74
N ASN A 357 -26.06 -2.69 12.57
CA ASN A 357 -26.73 -3.87 13.05
C ASN A 357 -26.92 -3.79 14.58
N PRO A 358 -27.96 -3.08 15.07
CA PRO A 358 -28.25 -2.98 16.50
C PRO A 358 -28.61 -4.32 17.18
N GLY A 359 -28.71 -5.43 16.42
CA GLY A 359 -28.96 -6.77 16.94
C GLY A 359 -27.72 -7.64 17.13
N ALA A 360 -26.59 -7.32 16.49
CA ALA A 360 -25.37 -8.14 16.55
C ALA A 360 -24.39 -7.69 17.66
N GLY A 361 -24.26 -6.37 17.84
CA GLY A 361 -23.22 -5.75 18.67
C GLY A 361 -21.81 -5.94 18.10
N GLY A 362 -20.88 -5.08 18.50
CA GLY A 362 -19.50 -5.21 18.05
C GLY A 362 -18.54 -4.20 18.66
N VAL A 363 -17.27 -4.51 18.44
CA VAL A 363 -16.13 -3.79 19.00
C VAL A 363 -15.16 -3.50 17.86
N THR A 364 -14.99 -2.22 17.52
CA THR A 364 -13.97 -1.78 16.55
C THR A 364 -12.72 -1.34 17.30
N THR A 365 -11.58 -1.90 16.88
CA THR A 365 -10.27 -1.61 17.46
C THR A 365 -9.31 -1.09 16.40
N VAL A 366 -8.51 -0.08 16.73
CA VAL A 366 -7.37 0.36 15.92
C VAL A 366 -6.15 0.38 16.82
N ASN A 367 -5.00 -0.03 16.28
CA ASN A 367 -3.75 0.01 17.02
C ASN A 367 -2.84 1.17 16.65
N ASP A 368 -1.90 1.40 17.56
CA ASP A 368 -0.59 1.98 17.28
C ASP A 368 0.46 1.16 18.05
N SER A 369 1.69 1.13 17.55
CA SER A 369 2.75 0.22 18.03
C SER A 369 4.04 1.00 18.31
N PHE A 370 4.57 0.88 19.52
CA PHE A 370 5.74 1.63 20.00
C PHE A 370 6.96 0.72 20.20
N TRP A 371 8.11 1.16 19.69
CA TRP A 371 9.39 0.47 19.83
C TRP A 371 10.16 0.89 21.10
N ASN A 372 11.19 0.11 21.44
CA ASN A 372 11.60 -0.13 22.82
C ASN A 372 12.41 0.98 23.54
N ILE A 373 12.42 0.93 24.87
CA ILE A 373 13.07 1.87 25.81
C ILE A 373 14.24 1.16 26.55
N PRO A 374 15.46 1.77 26.66
CA PRO A 374 16.58 1.21 27.45
C PRO A 374 16.47 1.42 28.98
N LEU A 375 17.05 0.51 29.81
CA LEU A 375 16.67 0.28 31.24
C LEU A 375 17.84 0.16 32.29
N GLY A 376 17.72 0.78 33.50
CA GLY A 376 18.45 0.48 34.80
C GLY A 376 18.04 1.18 36.17
N ALA A 377 17.86 0.43 37.29
CA ALA A 377 17.71 0.83 38.74
C ALA A 377 16.33 1.13 39.45
N ASN A 378 16.25 0.94 40.80
CA ASN A 378 15.04 0.61 41.61
C ASN A 378 14.84 1.49 42.89
N LEU A 379 13.62 1.99 43.22
CA LEU A 379 13.48 3.36 43.76
C LEU A 379 12.12 3.78 44.47
N THR A 380 12.14 4.43 45.65
CA THR A 380 10.94 4.89 46.47
C THR A 380 10.45 6.34 46.23
N ALA A 381 9.16 6.64 46.47
CA ALA A 381 8.53 7.95 46.18
C ALA A 381 8.97 9.11 47.12
N PRO A 382 8.88 10.39 46.68
CA PRO A 382 9.21 11.57 47.49
C PRO A 382 8.01 12.05 48.35
N THR A 383 8.23 13.08 49.17
CA THR A 383 7.18 13.80 49.93
C THR A 383 7.16 15.28 49.57
N VAL A 384 6.03 15.98 49.75
CA VAL A 384 5.89 17.43 49.49
C VAL A 384 4.85 18.09 50.41
N VAL A 385 5.12 19.30 50.90
CA VAL A 385 4.27 20.05 51.84
C VAL A 385 4.36 21.56 51.56
N ILE A 386 3.21 22.24 51.46
CA ILE A 386 3.09 23.71 51.40
C ILE A 386 3.25 24.30 52.83
N LYS A 387 3.99 25.41 52.96
CA LYS A 387 4.25 26.10 54.23
C LYS A 387 3.76 27.54 54.25
N THR A 388 3.93 28.27 53.15
CA THR A 388 3.41 29.65 53.00
C THR A 388 2.48 29.72 51.78
N PRO A 389 1.46 30.60 51.81
CA PRO A 389 1.15 31.57 52.88
C PRO A 389 0.52 30.94 54.13
N THR A 390 0.08 29.68 54.07
CA THR A 390 -0.35 28.92 55.26
C THR A 390 -0.12 27.42 55.11
N THR A 391 -0.10 26.70 56.23
CA THR A 391 -0.16 25.23 56.32
C THR A 391 -1.59 24.69 56.49
N THR A 392 -2.61 25.53 56.67
CA THR A 392 -4.01 25.12 56.94
C THR A 392 -4.85 24.86 55.69
N GLY A 393 -4.28 25.04 54.48
CA GLY A 393 -4.92 24.63 53.22
C GLY A 393 -5.87 25.64 52.55
N ALA A 394 -6.12 26.81 53.13
CA ALA A 394 -6.89 27.88 52.47
C ALA A 394 -6.45 29.30 52.88
N VAL A 395 -6.54 30.28 51.97
CA VAL A 395 -6.06 31.67 52.13
C VAL A 395 -6.84 32.66 51.26
N SER A 396 -6.88 33.94 51.63
CA SER A 396 -7.41 35.04 50.79
C SER A 396 -6.32 36.06 50.47
N VAL A 397 -6.32 36.59 49.24
CA VAL A 397 -5.29 37.50 48.71
C VAL A 397 -5.91 38.63 47.87
N ALA A 398 -5.22 39.77 47.81
CA ALA A 398 -5.68 40.99 47.11
C ALA A 398 -4.93 41.26 45.79
N ASP A 399 -3.97 40.41 45.45
CA ASP A 399 -3.16 40.50 44.23
C ASP A 399 -3.54 39.39 43.26
N ALA A 400 -3.45 39.65 41.95
CA ALA A 400 -3.82 38.72 40.88
C ALA A 400 -2.99 37.43 40.85
N THR A 401 -1.98 37.33 41.70
CA THR A 401 -1.10 36.18 41.80
C THR A 401 -0.80 35.83 43.25
N ILE A 402 -0.40 34.60 43.52
CA ILE A 402 0.00 34.13 44.85
C ILE A 402 1.35 33.43 44.82
N ALA A 403 2.18 33.71 45.82
CA ALA A 403 3.43 32.98 46.04
C ALA A 403 3.22 31.85 47.07
N LEU A 404 3.74 30.66 46.77
CA LEU A 404 3.75 29.50 47.66
C LEU A 404 5.18 29.11 47.98
N THR A 405 5.50 28.84 49.24
CA THR A 405 6.74 28.14 49.60
C THR A 405 6.46 26.87 50.38
N GLY A 406 7.39 25.91 50.35
CA GLY A 406 7.24 24.63 51.01
C GLY A 406 8.54 23.84 51.11
N SER A 407 8.39 22.57 51.48
CA SER A 407 9.51 21.61 51.47
C SER A 407 9.12 20.27 50.86
N ALA A 408 10.12 19.53 50.43
CA ALA A 408 10.00 18.17 49.91
C ALA A 408 11.22 17.35 50.34
N ALA A 409 11.04 16.06 50.58
CA ALA A 409 12.14 15.14 50.84
C ALA A 409 12.13 14.00 49.81
N PRO A 410 13.30 13.58 49.30
CA PRO A 410 13.40 12.45 48.38
C PRO A 410 13.07 11.13 49.08
N GLY A 411 12.60 10.15 48.31
CA GLY A 411 12.63 8.76 48.74
C GLY A 411 14.08 8.27 48.93
N THR A 412 14.25 7.22 49.74
CA THR A 412 15.55 6.63 50.09
C THR A 412 16.45 6.42 48.86
N GLY A 413 17.65 7.00 48.88
CA GLY A 413 18.64 6.87 47.80
C GLY A 413 18.44 7.80 46.59
N LYS A 414 17.56 8.81 46.67
CA LYS A 414 17.26 9.75 45.57
C LYS A 414 17.56 11.20 45.90
N THR A 415 17.39 12.03 44.87
CA THR A 415 17.17 13.49 44.99
C THR A 415 15.83 13.86 44.37
N VAL A 416 15.12 14.83 44.94
CA VAL A 416 13.98 15.46 44.26
C VAL A 416 14.53 16.26 43.08
N LYS A 417 14.02 16.02 41.87
CA LYS A 417 14.47 16.64 40.60
C LYS A 417 13.74 17.93 40.28
N ALA A 418 12.45 17.97 40.54
CA ALA A 418 11.58 19.07 40.20
C ALA A 418 10.37 19.05 41.12
N ILE A 419 9.76 20.21 41.33
CA ILE A 419 8.48 20.35 42.00
C ILE A 419 7.61 21.18 41.08
N THR A 420 6.37 20.78 40.84
CA THR A 420 5.50 21.35 39.83
C THR A 420 4.13 21.63 40.40
N TRP A 421 3.48 22.71 40.00
CA TRP A 421 2.18 23.11 40.51
C TRP A 421 1.14 23.25 39.37
N SER A 422 -0.14 23.23 39.72
CA SER A 422 -1.26 23.48 38.81
C SER A 422 -2.47 24.07 39.55
N ASN A 423 -3.12 25.08 38.99
CA ASN A 423 -4.35 25.70 39.49
C ASN A 423 -5.58 25.12 38.78
N ASP A 424 -6.68 24.85 39.50
CA ASP A 424 -7.95 24.34 38.94
C ASP A 424 -8.60 25.32 37.96
N ARG A 425 -8.30 26.62 38.06
CA ARG A 425 -8.75 27.67 37.13
C ARG A 425 -7.88 27.80 35.88
N GLY A 426 -6.89 26.92 35.72
CA GLY A 426 -5.88 26.99 34.67
C GLY A 426 -4.60 27.66 35.16
N GLY A 427 -3.48 27.30 34.53
CA GLY A 427 -2.14 27.65 35.01
C GLY A 427 -1.43 26.43 35.63
N ARG A 428 -0.15 26.27 35.30
CA ARG A 428 0.74 25.22 35.82
C ARG A 428 2.19 25.60 35.58
N GLY A 429 3.09 25.20 36.47
CA GLY A 429 4.50 25.57 36.38
C GLY A 429 5.42 24.67 37.20
N ILE A 430 6.68 25.07 37.29
CA ILE A 430 7.73 24.40 38.06
C ILE A 430 8.17 25.36 39.18
N ALA A 431 8.23 24.87 40.42
CA ALA A 431 8.79 25.58 41.56
C ALA A 431 10.32 25.64 41.48
N LEU A 432 10.88 26.73 41.97
CA LEU A 432 12.31 26.89 42.17
C LEU A 432 12.72 26.14 43.44
N GLY A 433 13.82 25.40 43.37
CA GLY A 433 14.28 24.52 44.46
C GLY A 433 13.54 23.18 44.51
N THR A 434 14.18 22.18 45.14
CA THR A 434 13.65 20.79 45.17
C THR A 434 13.59 20.19 46.57
N THR A 435 14.11 20.86 47.60
CA THR A 435 14.12 20.34 48.99
C THR A 435 13.47 21.33 49.95
N SER A 436 13.90 22.58 49.89
CA SER A 436 13.01 23.72 50.12
C SER A 436 12.69 24.32 48.75
N TRP A 437 11.45 24.76 48.55
CA TRP A 437 10.98 25.20 47.24
C TRP A 437 10.04 26.40 47.35
N ASN A 438 10.03 27.23 46.32
CA ASN A 438 9.09 28.34 46.17
C ASN A 438 8.54 28.42 44.74
N VAL A 439 7.33 28.92 44.64
CA VAL A 439 6.68 29.36 43.41
C VAL A 439 6.23 30.78 43.68
N ASP A 440 6.70 31.72 42.87
CA ASP A 440 6.25 33.11 42.96
C ASP A 440 5.32 33.39 41.77
N GLY A 441 4.28 34.19 41.96
CA GLY A 441 3.42 34.63 40.85
C GLY A 441 2.50 33.56 40.25
N ILE A 442 1.83 32.72 41.06
CA ILE A 442 0.76 31.84 40.55
C ILE A 442 -0.48 32.67 40.23
N ASP A 443 -0.82 32.83 38.95
CA ASP A 443 -2.02 33.55 38.51
C ASP A 443 -3.32 32.99 39.12
N LEU A 444 -4.17 33.90 39.59
CA LEU A 444 -5.46 33.62 40.21
C LEU A 444 -6.61 34.25 39.42
N ALA A 445 -7.66 33.47 39.18
CA ALA A 445 -8.93 34.02 38.73
C ALA A 445 -9.71 34.64 39.91
N PRO A 446 -10.53 35.69 39.71
CA PRO A 446 -11.37 36.23 40.78
C PRO A 446 -12.27 35.16 41.40
N GLY A 447 -12.27 35.06 42.74
CA GLY A 447 -12.88 33.95 43.47
C GLY A 447 -11.87 32.89 43.93
N HIS A 448 -12.35 31.67 44.21
CA HIS A 448 -11.56 30.54 44.73
C HIS A 448 -10.73 29.82 43.65
N ASN A 449 -9.51 29.41 44.00
CA ASN A 449 -8.53 28.76 43.13
C ASN A 449 -7.84 27.63 43.89
N ILE A 450 -8.04 26.38 43.47
CA ILE A 450 -7.42 25.21 44.10
C ILE A 450 -6.10 24.90 43.41
N ILE A 451 -5.00 25.21 44.09
CA ILE A 451 -3.64 24.99 43.62
C ILE A 451 -3.10 23.67 44.19
N THR A 452 -2.69 22.77 43.30
CA THR A 452 -2.02 21.50 43.62
C THR A 452 -0.53 21.62 43.37
N VAL A 453 0.32 21.23 44.33
CA VAL A 453 1.78 21.14 44.18
C VAL A 453 2.22 19.69 44.24
N THR A 454 3.17 19.30 43.38
CA THR A 454 3.62 17.93 43.14
C THR A 454 5.15 17.86 43.09
N ALA A 455 5.80 17.12 43.98
CA ALA A 455 7.22 16.82 43.85
C ALA A 455 7.46 15.63 42.92
N ARG A 456 8.58 15.65 42.18
CA ARG A 456 9.08 14.60 41.29
C ARG A 456 10.55 14.32 41.57
N ASP A 457 10.94 13.06 41.71
CA ASP A 457 12.32 12.67 41.99
C ASP A 457 13.17 12.27 40.78
N SER A 458 14.42 11.87 41.04
CA SER A 458 15.45 11.50 40.06
C SER A 458 15.11 10.29 39.17
N ALA A 459 13.99 9.59 39.40
CA ALA A 459 13.43 8.63 38.46
C ALA A 459 11.94 8.86 38.19
N SER A 460 11.51 10.13 38.20
CA SER A 460 10.16 10.56 37.85
C SER A 460 9.01 10.04 38.72
N ILE A 461 9.28 9.52 39.93
CA ILE A 461 8.20 9.18 40.89
C ILE A 461 7.73 10.46 41.59
N ILE A 462 6.41 10.56 41.84
CA ILE A 462 5.75 11.79 42.28
C ILE A 462 4.92 11.64 43.57
N ALA A 463 4.68 12.78 44.26
CA ALA A 463 3.73 12.93 45.37
C ALA A 463 3.18 14.38 45.40
N SER A 464 1.96 14.62 45.91
CA SER A 464 1.25 15.90 45.78
C SER A 464 0.52 16.39 47.04
N THR A 465 0.20 17.69 47.10
CA THR A 465 -0.54 18.40 48.18
C THR A 465 -1.28 19.63 47.61
N THR A 466 -2.24 20.25 48.32
CA THR A 466 -3.12 21.32 47.79
C THR A 466 -3.34 22.51 48.73
N ILE A 467 -3.72 23.68 48.18
CA ILE A 467 -4.18 24.88 48.89
C ILE A 467 -5.27 25.62 48.07
N ASP A 468 -6.28 26.20 48.71
CA ASP A 468 -7.33 27.03 48.10
C ASP A 468 -7.07 28.53 48.32
N ALA A 469 -7.04 29.33 47.25
CA ALA A 469 -6.73 30.76 47.27
C ALA A 469 -7.88 31.62 46.71
N LEU A 470 -8.41 32.54 47.53
CA LEU A 470 -9.51 33.45 47.20
C LEU A 470 -9.00 34.85 46.83
N TYR A 471 -9.21 35.29 45.58
CA TYR A 471 -8.68 36.56 45.03
C TYR A 471 -9.73 37.69 44.83
N VAL A 472 -9.34 38.96 45.14
CA VAL A 472 -10.13 40.22 45.04
C VAL A 472 -9.29 41.39 44.47
N LEU A 473 -9.81 42.23 43.55
CA LEU A 473 -9.07 43.11 42.58
C LEU A 473 -8.83 44.62 42.93
N THR A 474 -7.65 45.18 42.56
CA THR A 474 -7.34 46.64 42.33
C THR A 474 -6.25 46.81 41.19
N GLY A 475 -5.94 48.02 40.64
CA GLY A 475 -5.38 48.21 39.26
C GLY A 475 -3.93 48.78 39.02
N ASP A 476 -3.49 48.85 37.73
CA ASP A 476 -2.08 48.82 37.22
C ASP A 476 -1.49 50.10 36.53
N ILE A 477 -0.14 50.20 36.47
CA ILE A 477 0.67 51.16 35.66
C ILE A 477 2.04 50.67 35.12
N ALA A 478 2.51 49.43 35.35
CA ALA A 478 3.84 49.00 34.88
C ALA A 478 3.79 48.20 33.55
N ALA A 479 4.96 47.96 32.93
CA ALA A 479 5.07 47.48 31.55
C ALA A 479 5.73 46.09 31.46
N PRO A 480 5.32 45.23 30.50
CA PRO A 480 5.80 43.85 30.44
C PRO A 480 7.30 43.72 30.15
N THR A 481 7.81 42.53 30.44
CA THR A 481 9.14 42.08 29.98
C THR A 481 9.17 41.84 28.46
N ALA A 482 10.38 41.84 27.88
CA ALA A 482 10.57 41.54 26.46
C ALA A 482 10.38 40.03 26.17
N PRO A 483 9.67 39.63 25.10
CA PRO A 483 9.52 38.22 24.74
C PRO A 483 10.87 37.54 24.44
N SER A 484 11.12 36.37 25.04
CA SER A 484 12.37 35.61 24.86
C SER A 484 12.16 34.32 24.07
N ASN A 485 13.25 33.71 23.60
CA ASN A 485 13.23 32.46 22.82
C ASN A 485 12.26 32.48 21.62
N LEU A 486 12.23 33.58 20.87
CA LEU A 486 11.52 33.61 19.59
C LEU A 486 12.07 32.51 18.69
N SER A 487 11.20 31.69 18.14
CA SER A 487 11.47 30.66 17.15
C SER A 487 10.53 30.84 15.99
N VAL A 488 11.05 30.73 14.76
CA VAL A 488 10.25 30.91 13.55
C VAL A 488 10.53 29.77 12.57
N THR A 489 9.48 29.04 12.21
CA THR A 489 9.56 27.86 11.35
C THR A 489 8.69 28.07 10.12
N ALA A 490 9.22 27.85 8.92
CA ALA A 490 8.42 27.83 7.71
C ALA A 490 7.55 26.57 7.69
N THR A 491 6.23 26.76 7.82
CA THR A 491 5.23 25.67 7.88
C THR A 491 4.60 25.39 6.52
N SER A 492 4.72 26.32 5.56
CA SER A 492 4.32 26.12 4.17
C SER A 492 5.18 27.00 3.24
N PRO A 493 4.96 26.94 1.91
CA PRO A 493 5.59 27.86 0.96
C PRO A 493 5.17 29.33 1.15
N THR A 494 4.06 29.60 1.83
CA THR A 494 3.50 30.96 2.02
C THR A 494 3.14 31.23 3.48
N THR A 495 3.63 30.42 4.42
CA THR A 495 3.27 30.48 5.84
C THR A 495 4.48 30.19 6.73
N THR A 496 4.61 30.98 7.80
CA THR A 496 5.55 30.71 8.91
C THR A 496 4.77 30.66 10.21
N SER A 497 5.22 29.81 11.13
CA SER A 497 4.73 29.77 12.51
C SER A 497 5.80 30.34 13.42
N LEU A 498 5.42 31.35 14.20
CA LEU A 498 6.23 31.98 15.23
C LEU A 498 5.78 31.44 16.60
N THR A 499 6.73 31.16 17.48
CA THR A 499 6.49 30.87 18.90
C THR A 499 7.52 31.58 19.77
N TRP A 500 7.15 31.96 20.99
CA TRP A 500 8.06 32.60 21.95
C TRP A 500 7.71 32.20 23.39
N THR A 501 8.60 32.53 24.33
CA THR A 501 8.32 32.44 25.78
C THR A 501 7.48 33.63 26.22
N ALA A 502 6.50 33.38 27.08
CA ALA A 502 5.62 34.43 27.60
C ALA A 502 6.42 35.58 28.23
N SER A 503 5.99 36.80 27.98
CA SER A 503 6.35 37.93 28.83
C SER A 503 5.59 37.85 30.15
N ILE A 504 6.23 38.30 31.22
CA ILE A 504 5.60 38.57 32.52
C ILE A 504 5.44 40.08 32.72
N ASP A 505 4.44 40.43 33.51
CA ASP A 505 4.00 41.78 33.88
C ASP A 505 3.39 41.74 35.28
N ASN A 506 3.20 42.87 35.97
CA ASN A 506 2.75 42.89 37.36
C ASN A 506 1.22 42.85 37.56
N ILE A 507 0.38 43.15 36.56
CA ILE A 507 -1.05 42.76 36.58
C ILE A 507 -1.42 41.88 35.38
N GLY A 508 -0.76 42.01 34.22
CA GLY A 508 -0.78 40.95 33.23
C GLY A 508 -0.68 41.40 31.76
N VAL A 509 0.01 40.56 30.98
CA VAL A 509 0.13 40.71 29.52
C VAL A 509 -1.18 40.33 28.84
N THR A 510 -1.77 41.26 28.08
CA THR A 510 -3.00 41.03 27.30
C THR A 510 -2.72 40.60 25.86
N GLY A 511 -1.52 40.85 25.34
CA GLY A 511 -1.13 40.36 24.02
C GLY A 511 0.27 40.74 23.59
N TYR A 512 0.54 40.49 22.31
CA TYR A 512 1.82 40.68 21.65
C TYR A 512 1.65 41.36 20.30
N LYS A 513 2.65 42.13 19.88
CA LYS A 513 2.76 42.76 18.55
C LYS A 513 3.88 42.07 17.76
N ILE A 514 3.57 41.62 16.55
CA ILE A 514 4.47 40.88 15.66
C ILE A 514 4.96 41.79 14.54
N TYR A 515 6.26 41.76 14.26
CA TYR A 515 6.91 42.60 13.27
C TYR A 515 7.68 41.74 12.26
N ARG A 516 7.63 42.12 10.97
CA ARG A 516 8.24 41.41 9.85
C ARG A 516 8.92 42.35 8.86
N GLY A 517 10.02 41.92 8.26
CA GLY A 517 10.71 42.62 7.18
C GLY A 517 11.62 41.68 6.40
N LEU A 518 12.09 42.14 5.22
CA LEU A 518 13.08 41.41 4.42
C LEU A 518 14.53 41.74 4.87
N VAL A 519 14.76 42.94 5.40
CA VAL A 519 16.08 43.39 5.89
C VAL A 519 16.00 43.77 7.37
N ILE A 520 17.06 43.49 8.13
CA ILE A 520 17.06 43.55 9.60
C ILE A 520 16.72 44.92 10.21
N ASN A 521 16.94 46.01 9.48
CA ASN A 521 16.68 47.39 9.94
C ASN A 521 15.32 47.95 9.48
N ALA A 522 14.46 47.15 8.83
CA ALA A 522 13.17 47.60 8.31
C ALA A 522 12.06 46.55 8.51
N LEU A 523 11.75 46.28 9.78
CA LEU A 523 10.63 45.40 10.18
C LEU A 523 9.40 46.25 10.54
N THR A 524 8.26 45.96 9.90
CA THR A 524 6.98 46.63 10.12
C THR A 524 6.03 45.77 10.95
N HIS A 525 5.15 46.39 11.75
CA HIS A 525 4.10 45.68 12.48
C HIS A 525 3.12 45.02 11.49
N ILE A 526 2.89 43.72 11.63
CA ILE A 526 2.02 42.94 10.73
C ILE A 526 0.76 42.37 11.40
N GLY A 527 0.73 42.29 12.73
CA GLY A 527 -0.42 41.73 13.44
C GLY A 527 -0.16 41.53 14.93
N THR A 528 -1.20 41.13 15.65
CA THR A 528 -1.19 40.90 17.10
C THR A 528 -1.58 39.46 17.44
N ALA A 529 -1.14 38.99 18.61
CA ALA A 529 -1.54 37.70 19.18
C ALA A 529 -1.88 37.85 20.66
N THR A 530 -2.92 37.15 21.13
CA THR A 530 -3.23 37.01 22.57
C THR A 530 -2.60 35.75 23.19
N THR A 531 -1.89 34.96 22.37
CA THR A 531 -1.16 33.75 22.75
C THR A 531 0.31 33.88 22.38
N ASN A 532 1.16 33.01 22.91
CA ASN A 532 2.62 33.03 22.67
C ASN A 532 3.02 32.44 21.30
N SER A 533 2.17 32.60 20.30
CA SER A 533 2.34 32.07 18.96
C SER A 533 1.58 32.93 17.94
N TYR A 534 2.08 32.96 16.71
CA TYR A 534 1.46 33.67 15.60
C TYR A 534 1.70 32.91 14.29
N SER A 535 0.67 32.79 13.46
CA SER A 535 0.77 32.21 12.12
C SER A 535 0.75 33.35 11.11
N ASP A 536 1.90 33.57 10.46
CA ASP A 536 2.02 34.60 9.43
C ASP A 536 1.80 33.99 8.05
N THR A 537 0.89 34.56 7.27
CA THR A 537 0.36 33.98 6.03
C THR A 537 0.45 34.96 4.86
N GLY A 538 0.34 34.45 3.63
CA GLY A 538 0.45 35.27 2.41
C GLY A 538 1.89 35.67 2.07
N LEU A 539 2.87 34.94 2.60
CA LEU A 539 4.29 35.16 2.32
C LEU A 539 4.66 34.71 0.91
N THR A 540 5.69 35.33 0.34
CA THR A 540 6.31 34.88 -0.91
C THR A 540 7.12 33.60 -0.65
N LYS A 541 7.07 32.64 -1.58
CA LYS A 541 7.82 31.39 -1.52
C LYS A 541 9.33 31.58 -1.68
N SER A 542 10.12 30.64 -1.14
CA SER A 542 11.60 30.67 -1.21
C SER A 542 12.23 32.01 -0.81
N THR A 543 11.58 32.75 0.10
CA THR A 543 11.94 34.12 0.46
C THR A 543 12.36 34.16 1.93
N GLU A 544 13.47 34.84 2.19
CA GLU A 544 13.96 35.05 3.55
C GLU A 544 13.21 36.20 4.23
N TYR A 545 12.62 35.91 5.39
CA TYR A 545 11.93 36.86 6.25
C TYR A 545 12.60 36.95 7.61
N ARG A 546 12.55 38.14 8.21
CA ARG A 546 13.07 38.45 9.55
C ARG A 546 11.95 38.94 10.44
N TYR A 547 11.95 38.50 11.70
CA TYR A 547 10.89 38.76 12.67
C TYR A 547 11.42 39.18 14.05
N TYR A 548 10.67 40.02 14.75
CA TYR A 548 10.73 40.19 16.21
C TYR A 548 9.32 40.39 16.80
N VAL A 549 9.20 40.25 18.12
CA VAL A 549 7.93 40.37 18.87
C VAL A 549 8.11 41.28 20.10
N SER A 550 7.06 42.00 20.49
CA SER A 550 6.94 42.71 21.79
C SER A 550 5.62 42.35 22.48
N ALA A 551 5.52 42.58 23.79
CA ALA A 551 4.33 42.33 24.61
C ALA A 551 3.62 43.62 25.02
N VAL A 552 2.34 43.52 25.38
CA VAL A 552 1.47 44.63 25.80
C VAL A 552 0.57 44.18 26.96
N ASP A 553 0.39 45.03 27.98
CA ASP A 553 -0.47 44.78 29.15
C ASP A 553 -1.93 45.29 28.97
N ALA A 554 -2.73 45.30 30.06
CA ALA A 554 -4.11 45.78 30.07
C ALA A 554 -4.26 47.31 30.18
N ALA A 555 -3.25 48.02 30.70
CA ALA A 555 -3.18 49.48 30.75
C ALA A 555 -2.67 50.08 29.43
N GLY A 556 -2.06 49.27 28.56
CA GLY A 556 -1.58 49.61 27.23
C GLY A 556 -0.07 49.84 27.11
N ASN A 557 0.74 49.54 28.12
CA ASN A 557 2.19 49.73 28.01
C ASN A 557 2.81 48.60 27.17
N GLU A 558 3.85 48.93 26.39
CA GLU A 558 4.50 47.99 25.46
C GLU A 558 5.96 47.73 25.85
N SER A 559 6.37 46.47 25.79
CA SER A 559 7.72 46.04 26.16
C SER A 559 8.78 46.23 25.07
N ALA A 560 10.05 46.10 25.46
CA ALA A 560 11.16 46.04 24.52
C ALA A 560 11.05 44.84 23.57
N LYS A 561 11.67 44.95 22.39
CA LYS A 561 11.59 43.94 21.33
C LYS A 561 12.45 42.71 21.63
N SER A 562 12.01 41.55 21.18
CA SER A 562 12.83 40.32 21.15
C SER A 562 14.05 40.47 20.23
N MET A 563 14.99 39.54 20.34
CA MET A 563 16.01 39.33 19.31
C MET A 563 15.36 39.03 17.94
N VAL A 564 16.04 39.43 16.86
CA VAL A 564 15.59 39.15 15.49
C VAL A 564 15.90 37.71 15.10
N VAL A 565 14.92 37.03 14.53
CA VAL A 565 15.06 35.66 14.00
C VAL A 565 14.76 35.66 12.51
N GLN A 566 15.53 34.91 11.73
CA GLN A 566 15.35 34.76 10.28
C GLN A 566 14.84 33.37 9.92
N VAL A 567 14.02 33.30 8.87
CA VAL A 567 13.45 32.06 8.32
C VAL A 567 13.34 32.20 6.81
N THR A 568 13.57 31.13 6.06
CA THR A 568 13.27 31.09 4.62
C THR A 568 12.01 30.28 4.41
N THR A 569 11.02 30.83 3.71
CA THR A 569 9.79 30.10 3.36
C THR A 569 10.10 28.91 2.44
N GLN A 570 9.28 27.87 2.51
CA GLN A 570 9.50 26.66 1.70
C GLN A 570 9.39 26.98 0.19
N GLY A 571 9.99 26.13 -0.65
CA GLY A 571 9.72 26.13 -2.09
C GLY A 571 8.27 25.73 -2.40
N SER A 572 7.80 25.93 -3.63
CA SER A 572 6.51 25.35 -4.04
C SER A 572 6.55 23.82 -3.89
N GLY A 573 5.51 23.25 -3.28
CA GLY A 573 5.34 21.79 -3.23
C GLY A 573 5.14 21.18 -4.63
N PRO A 574 5.04 19.83 -4.72
CA PRO A 574 4.97 19.12 -5.99
C PRO A 574 3.92 19.69 -6.94
N THR A 575 4.37 20.23 -8.07
CA THR A 575 3.51 20.86 -9.07
C THR A 575 3.14 19.83 -10.12
N THR A 576 1.91 19.31 -10.06
CA THR A 576 1.41 18.34 -11.04
C THR A 576 0.80 19.05 -12.25
N VAL A 577 1.33 18.80 -13.45
CA VAL A 577 0.90 19.42 -14.71
C VAL A 577 0.34 18.35 -15.64
N GLY A 578 -0.95 18.43 -15.96
CA GLY A 578 -1.59 17.57 -16.97
C GLY A 578 -1.24 18.03 -18.39
N VAL A 579 -0.83 17.10 -19.25
CA VAL A 579 -0.38 17.36 -20.62
C VAL A 579 -1.10 16.44 -21.60
N VAL A 580 -1.64 17.00 -22.69
CA VAL A 580 -2.39 16.27 -23.75
C VAL A 580 -1.78 16.42 -25.15
N SER A 581 -0.66 17.13 -25.29
CA SER A 581 -0.01 17.37 -26.59
C SER A 581 1.49 17.63 -26.45
N VAL A 582 2.24 17.50 -27.55
CA VAL A 582 3.69 17.79 -27.59
C VAL A 582 3.99 19.25 -27.24
N SER A 583 3.18 20.20 -27.71
CA SER A 583 3.33 21.62 -27.34
C SER A 583 3.11 21.84 -25.83
N GLY A 584 2.14 21.12 -25.25
CA GLY A 584 1.94 21.09 -23.80
C GLY A 584 3.13 20.51 -23.05
N LEU A 585 3.76 19.45 -23.55
CA LEU A 585 4.94 18.83 -22.96
C LEU A 585 6.15 19.78 -23.00
N ILE A 586 6.42 20.40 -24.14
CA ILE A 586 7.46 21.43 -24.31
C ILE A 586 7.24 22.57 -23.30
N THR A 587 6.00 23.05 -23.18
CA THR A 587 5.63 24.12 -22.23
C THR A 587 5.83 23.68 -20.79
N ALA A 588 5.43 22.45 -20.42
CA ALA A 588 5.58 21.92 -19.07
C ALA A 588 7.06 21.77 -18.67
N ILE A 589 7.92 21.24 -19.55
CA ILE A 589 9.36 21.11 -19.27
C ILE A 589 10.01 22.49 -19.14
N ASN A 590 9.70 23.43 -20.03
CA ASN A 590 10.22 24.80 -19.94
C ASN A 590 9.78 25.51 -18.64
N ASN A 591 8.54 25.31 -18.19
CA ASN A 591 8.04 25.87 -16.94
C ASN A 591 8.71 25.23 -15.70
N ALA A 592 8.98 23.92 -15.73
CA ALA A 592 9.74 23.22 -14.70
C ALA A 592 11.17 23.78 -14.62
N ASN A 593 11.86 23.87 -15.76
CA ASN A 593 13.20 24.44 -15.89
C ASN A 593 13.30 25.89 -15.38
N ALA A 594 12.26 26.70 -15.60
CA ALA A 594 12.17 28.07 -15.07
C ALA A 594 11.89 28.13 -13.56
N SER A 595 11.56 27.01 -12.90
CA SER A 595 11.21 26.90 -11.49
C SER A 595 12.03 25.82 -10.74
N PRO A 596 13.37 25.84 -10.79
CA PRO A 596 14.23 24.71 -10.42
C PRO A 596 14.26 24.35 -8.91
N SER A 597 13.51 25.06 -8.07
CA SER A 597 13.36 24.79 -6.63
C SER A 597 12.01 24.15 -6.26
N ALA A 598 11.26 23.66 -7.25
CA ALA A 598 9.97 23.01 -7.06
C ALA A 598 9.94 21.65 -7.77
N THR A 599 9.72 20.57 -7.01
CA THR A 599 9.39 19.24 -7.53
C THR A 599 8.26 19.38 -8.55
N THR A 600 8.42 18.83 -9.76
CA THR A 600 7.44 18.98 -10.83
C THR A 600 7.06 17.63 -11.41
N THR A 601 5.76 17.32 -11.46
CA THR A 601 5.23 16.05 -11.99
C THR A 601 4.44 16.32 -13.26
N ILE A 602 5.04 16.04 -14.41
CA ILE A 602 4.44 16.18 -15.73
C ILE A 602 3.67 14.88 -16.05
N MET A 603 2.34 14.97 -16.00
CA MET A 603 1.42 13.85 -16.21
C MET A 603 0.88 13.85 -17.64
N LEU A 604 1.45 12.97 -18.47
CA LEU A 604 1.08 12.77 -19.87
C LEU A 604 -0.24 11.98 -19.97
N SER A 605 -1.28 12.58 -20.53
CA SER A 605 -2.55 11.91 -20.81
C SER A 605 -2.40 10.80 -21.87
N PRO A 606 -3.25 9.77 -21.86
CA PRO A 606 -3.18 8.65 -22.79
C PRO A 606 -3.24 9.14 -24.25
N GLY A 607 -2.38 8.63 -25.12
CA GLY A 607 -2.34 9.01 -26.53
C GLY A 607 -0.94 8.99 -27.16
N THR A 608 -0.91 9.27 -28.47
CA THR A 608 0.33 9.32 -29.26
C THR A 608 0.77 10.76 -29.49
N TYR A 609 1.98 11.07 -29.02
CA TYR A 609 2.66 12.34 -29.09
C TYR A 609 3.68 12.26 -30.23
N THR A 610 3.39 12.89 -31.37
CA THR A 610 4.30 12.87 -32.53
C THR A 610 5.41 13.89 -32.33
N VAL A 611 6.60 13.42 -31.93
CA VAL A 611 7.79 14.23 -31.69
C VAL A 611 8.59 14.33 -32.98
N ASN A 612 8.69 15.53 -33.54
CA ASN A 612 9.42 15.81 -34.79
C ASN A 612 10.78 16.49 -34.57
N SER A 613 11.11 16.84 -33.32
CA SER A 613 12.36 17.49 -32.91
C SER A 613 12.60 17.20 -31.43
N PRO A 614 13.85 17.20 -30.93
CA PRO A 614 14.15 16.98 -29.51
C PRO A 614 13.29 17.84 -28.59
N LEU A 615 12.81 17.26 -27.49
CA LEU A 615 12.15 18.02 -26.42
C LEU A 615 13.18 18.86 -25.65
N PRO A 616 12.78 19.94 -24.96
CA PRO A 616 13.71 20.75 -24.19
C PRO A 616 14.44 19.92 -23.13
N THR A 617 15.73 20.17 -22.95
CA THR A 617 16.56 19.51 -21.93
C THR A 617 15.97 19.74 -20.54
N ILE A 618 15.77 18.67 -19.77
CA ILE A 618 15.32 18.74 -18.38
C ILE A 618 16.52 19.21 -17.54
N THR A 619 16.39 20.38 -16.92
CA THR A 619 17.40 21.01 -16.05
C THR A 619 16.89 21.27 -14.63
N ALA A 620 15.58 21.12 -14.40
CA ALA A 620 15.00 21.10 -13.06
C ALA A 620 15.18 19.73 -12.38
N LYS A 621 15.69 19.76 -11.16
CA LYS A 621 15.79 18.57 -10.29
C LYS A 621 14.42 18.10 -9.84
N ASP A 622 14.33 16.85 -9.37
CA ASP A 622 13.09 16.26 -8.83
C ASP A 622 11.93 16.34 -9.84
N THR A 623 12.24 16.23 -11.14
CA THR A 623 11.26 16.24 -12.23
C THR A 623 10.79 14.81 -12.50
N VAL A 624 9.49 14.57 -12.39
CA VAL A 624 8.84 13.32 -12.79
C VAL A 624 8.12 13.55 -14.11
N ILE A 625 8.42 12.77 -15.15
CA ILE A 625 7.61 12.70 -16.37
C ILE A 625 7.00 11.31 -16.45
N SER A 626 5.68 11.25 -16.43
CA SER A 626 4.96 9.99 -16.22
C SER A 626 3.62 9.97 -16.96
N ALA A 627 3.12 8.79 -17.31
CA ALA A 627 1.72 8.66 -17.74
C ALA A 627 0.74 9.09 -16.61
N SER A 628 -0.33 9.80 -16.98
CA SER A 628 -1.31 10.35 -16.03
C SER A 628 -2.13 9.29 -15.29
N SER A 629 -2.15 8.08 -15.84
CA SER A 629 -2.94 6.93 -15.43
C SER A 629 -2.10 5.68 -15.68
N THR A 630 -2.16 4.70 -14.77
CA THR A 630 -1.37 3.48 -14.89
C THR A 630 -1.92 2.55 -15.98
N GLY A 631 -1.03 1.96 -16.76
CA GLY A 631 -1.37 1.09 -17.90
C GLY A 631 -1.95 1.80 -19.14
N SER A 632 -2.19 3.10 -19.07
CA SER A 632 -2.55 3.91 -20.25
C SER A 632 -1.36 4.08 -21.19
N ALA A 633 -1.56 3.76 -22.48
CA ALA A 633 -0.55 3.94 -23.51
C ALA A 633 -0.26 5.43 -23.77
N VAL A 634 0.82 5.94 -23.20
CA VAL A 634 1.46 7.20 -23.58
C VAL A 634 2.60 6.87 -24.54
N VAL A 635 2.45 7.24 -25.80
CA VAL A 635 3.43 6.92 -26.86
C VAL A 635 4.12 8.20 -27.32
N LEU A 636 5.40 8.38 -26.99
CA LEU A 636 6.26 9.38 -27.64
C LEU A 636 6.79 8.78 -28.96
N ASN A 637 6.11 9.08 -30.06
CA ASN A 637 6.48 8.60 -31.39
C ASN A 637 7.44 9.60 -32.06
N ALA A 638 8.71 9.21 -32.17
CA ALA A 638 9.81 10.03 -32.65
C ALA A 638 10.21 9.71 -34.11
N ALA A 639 9.36 9.03 -34.88
CA ALA A 639 9.66 8.64 -36.27
C ALA A 639 10.05 9.80 -37.20
N GLY A 640 9.62 11.02 -36.89
CA GLY A 640 9.93 12.26 -37.60
C GLY A 640 11.25 12.93 -37.18
N MET A 641 11.92 12.47 -36.12
CA MET A 641 13.21 13.02 -35.69
C MET A 641 14.37 12.49 -36.54
N SER A 642 15.29 13.39 -36.89
CA SER A 642 16.53 13.09 -37.64
C SER A 642 17.81 13.22 -36.80
N THR A 643 17.77 13.97 -35.70
CA THR A 643 18.92 14.27 -34.82
C THR A 643 18.46 14.45 -33.37
N GLY A 644 19.40 14.26 -32.42
CA GLY A 644 19.18 14.46 -30.98
C GLY A 644 18.32 13.39 -30.30
N ALA A 645 18.32 13.39 -28.97
CA ALA A 645 17.51 12.49 -28.16
C ALA A 645 16.06 12.97 -28.03
N VAL A 646 15.09 12.06 -27.81
CA VAL A 646 13.69 12.46 -27.57
C VAL A 646 13.59 13.26 -26.26
N LEU A 647 14.19 12.75 -25.19
CA LEU A 647 14.42 13.45 -23.93
C LEU A 647 15.93 13.56 -23.66
N THR A 648 16.37 14.73 -23.19
CA THR A 648 17.73 14.95 -22.68
C THR A 648 17.64 15.38 -21.22
N VAL A 649 18.40 14.76 -20.34
CA VAL A 649 18.32 14.95 -18.88
C VAL A 649 19.66 15.45 -18.34
N ASN A 650 19.66 16.67 -17.78
CA ASN A 650 20.82 17.31 -17.17
C ASN A 650 20.47 17.83 -15.76
N ALA A 651 19.85 16.98 -14.93
CA ALA A 651 19.37 17.30 -13.59
C ALA A 651 19.27 16.03 -12.71
N ASP A 652 19.35 16.22 -11.39
CA ASP A 652 19.28 15.10 -10.44
C ASP A 652 17.84 14.65 -10.14
N ASN A 653 17.70 13.41 -9.68
CA ASN A 653 16.45 12.82 -9.18
C ASN A 653 15.30 12.83 -10.21
N VAL A 654 15.62 12.75 -11.50
CA VAL A 654 14.61 12.75 -12.57
C VAL A 654 14.01 11.36 -12.73
N VAL A 655 12.69 11.27 -12.74
CA VAL A 655 11.94 10.02 -12.91
C VAL A 655 11.23 10.01 -14.27
N ILE A 656 11.37 8.94 -15.03
CA ILE A 656 10.69 8.70 -16.30
C ILE A 656 9.94 7.36 -16.16
N ASP A 657 8.59 7.43 -16.08
CA ASP A 657 7.75 6.28 -15.69
C ASP A 657 6.58 6.03 -16.64
N ARG A 658 6.35 4.77 -17.03
CA ARG A 658 5.22 4.31 -17.88
C ARG A 658 5.09 5.03 -19.23
N ILE A 659 6.21 5.35 -19.88
CA ILE A 659 6.23 5.94 -21.22
C ILE A 659 6.66 4.91 -22.26
N ARG A 660 5.96 4.87 -23.39
CA ARG A 660 6.38 4.12 -24.58
C ARG A 660 7.10 5.07 -25.55
N PHE A 661 8.35 4.78 -25.87
CA PHE A 661 9.14 5.48 -26.87
C PHE A 661 9.13 4.66 -28.16
N ASP A 662 8.56 5.23 -29.22
CA ASP A 662 8.44 4.56 -30.52
C ASP A 662 9.29 5.27 -31.57
N ASN A 663 10.07 4.50 -32.33
CA ASN A 663 10.81 4.95 -33.51
C ASN A 663 11.77 6.14 -33.27
N ALA A 664 12.35 6.25 -32.07
CA ALA A 664 13.47 7.16 -31.84
C ALA A 664 14.68 6.67 -32.65
N ARG A 665 15.03 7.41 -33.72
CA ARG A 665 16.12 7.04 -34.65
C ARG A 665 17.52 7.20 -34.07
N ASN A 666 17.61 8.01 -33.02
CA ASN A 666 18.79 8.29 -32.21
C ASN A 666 18.47 7.78 -30.78
N HIS A 667 18.91 8.44 -29.72
CA HIS A 667 18.55 8.06 -28.35
C HIS A 667 17.08 8.39 -28.01
N ALA A 668 16.41 7.54 -27.24
CA ALA A 668 15.13 7.90 -26.62
C ALA A 668 15.37 8.80 -25.40
N ILE A 669 16.35 8.45 -24.56
CA ILE A 669 16.74 9.20 -23.37
C ILE A 669 18.27 9.36 -23.36
N ALA A 670 18.75 10.59 -23.41
CA ALA A 670 20.13 10.95 -23.14
C ALA A 670 20.26 11.52 -21.71
N ILE A 671 21.26 11.06 -20.97
CA ILE A 671 21.56 11.45 -19.60
C ILE A 671 22.96 12.07 -19.58
N GLU A 672 23.01 13.36 -19.25
CA GLU A 672 24.20 14.19 -19.32
C GLU A 672 25.09 14.08 -18.05
N PRO A 673 26.37 14.46 -18.11
CA PRO A 673 27.33 14.25 -17.02
C PRO A 673 27.02 14.87 -15.65
N SER A 674 26.15 15.89 -15.56
CA SER A 674 25.78 16.47 -14.25
C SER A 674 24.45 15.94 -13.69
N SER A 675 23.97 14.80 -14.20
CA SER A 675 22.67 14.21 -13.87
C SER A 675 22.83 12.96 -12.99
N HIS A 676 22.30 12.96 -11.78
CA HIS A 676 22.50 11.84 -10.83
C HIS A 676 21.19 11.32 -10.21
N ASN A 677 21.20 10.06 -9.77
CA ASN A 677 20.14 9.40 -9.01
C ASN A 677 18.75 9.38 -9.69
N GLY A 678 18.71 9.39 -11.02
CA GLY A 678 17.45 9.29 -11.76
C GLY A 678 16.93 7.85 -11.86
N LEU A 679 15.65 7.73 -12.24
CA LEU A 679 14.94 6.46 -12.36
C LEU A 679 14.22 6.40 -13.72
N ILE A 680 14.44 5.31 -14.46
CA ILE A 680 13.70 4.98 -15.68
C ILE A 680 12.97 3.68 -15.40
N GLU A 681 11.65 3.73 -15.23
CA GLU A 681 10.86 2.56 -14.85
C GLU A 681 9.61 2.34 -15.70
N ASN A 682 9.22 1.07 -15.83
CA ASN A 682 7.97 0.65 -16.48
C ASN A 682 7.79 1.18 -17.93
N CYS A 683 8.87 1.62 -18.58
CA CYS A 683 8.84 2.18 -19.93
C CYS A 683 9.00 1.08 -20.98
N SER A 684 8.55 1.36 -22.20
CA SER A 684 8.82 0.48 -23.34
C SER A 684 9.48 1.25 -24.47
N PHE A 685 10.42 0.61 -25.16
CA PHE A 685 11.22 1.21 -26.22
C PHE A 685 11.12 0.31 -27.45
N THR A 686 10.43 0.76 -28.49
CA THR A 686 10.15 -0.06 -29.67
C THR A 686 10.54 0.64 -30.98
N THR A 687 11.08 -0.14 -31.90
CA THR A 687 11.55 0.35 -33.20
C THR A 687 10.90 -0.46 -34.30
N SER A 688 9.82 0.08 -34.88
CA SER A 688 8.92 -0.61 -35.82
C SER A 688 9.14 -0.23 -37.27
N THR A 689 10.05 0.72 -37.55
CA THR A 689 10.37 1.19 -38.90
C THR A 689 11.84 1.00 -39.24
N ALA A 690 12.12 0.56 -40.47
CA ALA A 690 13.47 0.49 -41.00
C ALA A 690 13.89 1.87 -41.58
N PRO A 691 15.17 2.29 -41.43
CA PRO A 691 16.21 1.65 -40.63
C PRO A 691 15.95 1.82 -39.13
N ALA A 692 16.09 0.72 -38.39
CA ALA A 692 16.09 0.75 -36.92
C ALA A 692 17.33 1.51 -36.40
N PRO A 693 17.28 2.07 -35.18
CA PRO A 693 18.26 3.05 -34.72
C PRO A 693 19.66 2.47 -34.66
N ALA A 694 20.62 3.27 -35.11
CA ALA A 694 22.04 2.94 -35.00
C ALA A 694 22.60 3.19 -33.59
N LEU A 695 21.81 3.73 -32.66
CA LEU A 695 22.25 4.31 -31.39
C LEU A 695 21.44 3.81 -30.19
N SER A 696 22.06 3.80 -29.00
CA SER A 696 21.47 3.33 -27.74
C SER A 696 20.15 4.03 -27.43
N GLN A 697 19.15 3.34 -26.88
CA GLN A 697 17.89 3.99 -26.52
C GLN A 697 17.96 4.71 -25.16
N ILE A 698 18.71 4.16 -24.20
CA ILE A 698 19.14 4.88 -23.01
C ILE A 698 20.66 5.07 -23.09
N TYR A 699 21.11 6.31 -23.05
CA TYR A 699 22.51 6.71 -23.20
C TYR A 699 22.92 7.61 -22.04
N GLY A 700 23.81 7.12 -21.15
CA GLY A 700 24.32 7.87 -20.02
C GLY A 700 25.83 8.09 -20.08
N SER A 701 26.26 9.36 -20.06
CA SER A 701 27.66 9.77 -20.11
C SER A 701 28.01 10.49 -18.81
N GLY A 702 29.03 10.03 -18.06
CA GLY A 702 29.52 10.69 -16.84
C GLY A 702 28.57 10.75 -15.63
N CYS A 703 27.32 10.29 -15.77
CA CYS A 703 26.26 10.34 -14.76
C CYS A 703 26.38 9.23 -13.68
N SER A 704 25.76 9.41 -12.50
CA SER A 704 25.84 8.40 -11.43
C SER A 704 24.52 8.03 -10.76
N GLY A 705 24.42 6.82 -10.20
CA GLY A 705 23.30 6.40 -9.34
C GLY A 705 21.98 6.16 -10.09
N TRP A 706 21.98 6.19 -11.42
CA TRP A 706 20.80 5.98 -12.23
C TRP A 706 20.30 4.52 -12.16
N THR A 707 18.99 4.35 -12.03
CA THR A 707 18.34 3.03 -12.04
C THR A 707 17.46 2.88 -13.28
N VAL A 708 17.59 1.76 -13.98
CA VAL A 708 16.78 1.36 -15.14
C VAL A 708 16.09 0.04 -14.79
N THR A 709 14.79 0.07 -14.51
CA THR A 709 14.05 -1.10 -13.98
C THR A 709 12.67 -1.37 -14.57
N GLY A 710 12.28 -2.62 -14.75
CA GLY A 710 10.93 -2.98 -15.21
C GLY A 710 10.62 -2.55 -16.65
N ASN A 711 11.63 -2.24 -17.47
CA ASN A 711 11.45 -1.74 -18.83
C ASN A 711 11.48 -2.85 -19.88
N ILE A 712 10.86 -2.59 -21.03
CA ILE A 712 10.82 -3.50 -22.18
C ILE A 712 11.53 -2.85 -23.38
N PHE A 713 12.56 -3.51 -23.91
CA PHE A 713 13.33 -3.07 -25.08
C PHE A 713 13.09 -4.05 -26.22
N THR A 714 12.59 -3.58 -27.38
CA THR A 714 12.20 -4.48 -28.49
C THR A 714 12.70 -3.99 -29.85
N GLY A 715 13.46 -4.85 -30.54
CA GLY A 715 13.80 -4.71 -31.96
C GLY A 715 14.99 -3.80 -32.28
N MET A 716 15.84 -3.50 -31.29
CA MET A 716 16.97 -2.56 -31.43
C MET A 716 18.12 -3.20 -32.21
N ALA A 717 17.99 -3.10 -33.53
CA ALA A 717 18.86 -3.71 -34.52
C ALA A 717 19.47 -2.64 -35.41
N GLY A 718 20.80 -2.57 -35.50
CA GLY A 718 21.46 -1.69 -36.46
C GLY A 718 21.18 -2.13 -37.90
N ALA A 719 20.97 -1.17 -38.80
CA ALA A 719 20.95 -1.45 -40.25
C ALA A 719 22.33 -1.90 -40.80
N THR A 720 23.39 -1.75 -40.00
CA THR A 720 24.74 -2.27 -40.26
C THR A 720 25.31 -2.89 -38.98
N LEU A 721 26.34 -3.73 -39.14
CA LEU A 721 26.82 -4.75 -38.18
C LEU A 721 27.52 -4.22 -36.90
N THR A 722 27.19 -3.02 -36.46
CA THR A 722 27.78 -2.33 -35.31
C THR A 722 26.73 -1.62 -34.45
N GLY A 723 25.56 -2.25 -34.27
CA GLY A 723 24.46 -1.71 -33.47
C GLY A 723 24.90 -1.39 -32.04
N GLU A 724 24.50 -0.22 -31.56
CA GLU A 724 24.70 0.16 -30.16
C GLU A 724 23.79 -0.63 -29.21
N PRO A 725 24.22 -0.84 -27.96
CA PRO A 725 23.42 -1.53 -26.94
C PRO A 725 22.16 -0.74 -26.59
N ALA A 726 21.07 -1.44 -26.26
CA ALA A 726 19.81 -0.81 -25.84
C ALA A 726 20.00 0.19 -24.67
N VAL A 727 20.83 -0.19 -23.70
CA VAL A 727 21.23 0.63 -22.54
C VAL A 727 22.76 0.75 -22.47
N ARG A 728 23.29 1.99 -22.45
CA ARG A 728 24.72 2.27 -22.27
C ARG A 728 24.97 3.27 -21.15
N PHE A 729 25.94 2.98 -20.28
CA PHE A 729 26.50 3.94 -19.32
C PHE A 729 28.03 3.95 -19.41
N PHE A 730 28.65 5.11 -19.66
CA PHE A 730 30.07 5.20 -20.05
C PHE A 730 30.69 6.57 -19.67
N ALA A 731 31.91 6.85 -20.14
CA ALA A 731 32.62 8.12 -19.96
C ALA A 731 32.69 8.62 -18.51
N GLY A 732 32.99 7.72 -17.56
CA GLY A 732 33.10 8.04 -16.14
C GLY A 732 31.80 7.84 -15.35
N ALA A 733 30.72 7.37 -15.97
CA ALA A 733 29.48 7.03 -15.27
C ALA A 733 29.71 5.98 -14.17
N SER A 734 28.92 6.03 -13.09
CA SER A 734 29.15 5.18 -11.92
C SER A 734 27.91 4.78 -11.14
N SER A 735 27.98 3.67 -10.40
CA SER A 735 26.91 3.20 -9.49
C SER A 735 25.53 3.06 -10.16
N THR A 736 25.50 2.77 -11.47
CA THR A 736 24.27 2.55 -12.24
C THR A 736 23.68 1.17 -11.97
N THR A 737 22.36 1.05 -11.83
CA THR A 737 21.66 -0.23 -11.73
C THR A 737 20.77 -0.46 -12.95
N VAL A 738 20.91 -1.61 -13.62
CA VAL A 738 20.05 -2.07 -14.71
C VAL A 738 19.44 -3.41 -14.29
N THR A 739 18.20 -3.39 -13.80
CA THR A 739 17.57 -4.54 -13.12
C THR A 739 16.18 -4.86 -13.66
N ASN A 740 15.75 -6.13 -13.67
CA ASN A 740 14.35 -6.49 -13.95
C ASN A 740 13.81 -5.99 -15.31
N ASN A 741 14.66 -5.91 -16.36
CA ASN A 741 14.25 -5.49 -17.70
C ASN A 741 14.18 -6.67 -18.69
N PHE A 742 13.37 -6.50 -19.72
CA PHE A 742 13.16 -7.48 -20.80
C PHE A 742 13.73 -6.92 -22.11
N PHE A 743 14.66 -7.64 -22.73
CA PHE A 743 15.32 -7.25 -23.99
C PHE A 743 15.06 -8.27 -25.09
N LEU A 744 14.16 -7.94 -26.01
CA LEU A 744 13.78 -8.80 -27.13
C LEU A 744 14.41 -8.31 -28.45
N ASN A 745 15.19 -9.18 -29.09
CA ASN A 745 15.77 -8.99 -30.42
C ASN A 745 16.57 -7.67 -30.55
N CYS A 746 17.40 -7.39 -29.54
CA CYS A 746 18.34 -6.26 -29.51
C CYS A 746 19.77 -6.73 -29.79
N ASP A 747 20.58 -5.96 -30.55
CA ASP A 747 21.96 -6.35 -30.93
C ASP A 747 22.91 -6.53 -29.75
N ARG A 748 22.71 -5.73 -28.70
CA ARG A 748 23.27 -5.87 -27.35
C ARG A 748 22.24 -5.28 -26.39
N ALA A 749 22.10 -5.84 -25.19
CA ALA A 749 21.15 -5.33 -24.19
C ALA A 749 21.78 -4.22 -23.35
N VAL A 750 22.88 -4.52 -22.66
CA VAL A 750 23.47 -3.61 -21.67
C VAL A 750 24.98 -3.50 -21.86
N GLN A 751 25.51 -2.27 -21.79
CA GLN A 751 26.94 -2.02 -21.82
C GLN A 751 27.37 -0.98 -20.77
N PHE A 752 28.36 -1.34 -19.96
CA PHE A 752 29.06 -0.41 -19.08
C PHE A 752 30.47 -0.13 -19.62
N GLY A 753 30.77 1.15 -19.82
CA GLY A 753 31.99 1.66 -20.45
C GLY A 753 32.07 1.38 -21.96
N VAL A 754 33.09 1.92 -22.64
CA VAL A 754 33.30 1.77 -24.09
C VAL A 754 34.80 1.76 -24.40
N GLY A 755 35.26 0.74 -25.11
CA GLY A 755 36.67 0.64 -25.50
C GLY A 755 37.64 0.57 -24.33
N SER A 756 38.90 0.89 -24.58
CA SER A 756 40.00 0.84 -23.60
C SER A 756 40.17 2.11 -22.74
N ALA A 757 39.34 3.15 -22.95
CA ALA A 757 39.57 4.49 -22.39
C ALA A 757 38.32 5.16 -21.78
N SER A 758 37.11 4.83 -22.23
CA SER A 758 35.88 5.40 -21.67
C SER A 758 35.34 4.47 -20.58
N THR A 759 35.57 4.84 -19.33
CA THR A 759 35.33 3.97 -18.16
C THR A 759 33.90 3.97 -17.65
N HIS A 760 33.61 3.00 -16.79
CA HIS A 760 32.47 2.99 -15.86
C HIS A 760 32.95 2.46 -14.50
N THR A 761 32.34 2.89 -13.38
CA THR A 761 32.76 2.46 -12.03
C THR A 761 31.61 1.95 -11.17
N GLY A 762 31.74 0.74 -10.64
CA GLY A 762 30.72 0.06 -9.85
C GLY A 762 29.51 -0.32 -10.70
N GLY A 763 28.32 -0.22 -10.11
CA GLY A 763 27.06 -0.54 -10.77
C GLY A 763 26.73 -2.04 -10.85
N GLN A 764 25.50 -2.31 -11.25
CA GLN A 764 24.85 -3.62 -11.21
C GLN A 764 24.04 -3.85 -12.49
N ILE A 765 24.16 -5.03 -13.08
CA ILE A 765 23.33 -5.54 -14.17
C ILE A 765 22.75 -6.85 -13.65
N GLN A 766 21.46 -6.89 -13.28
CA GLN A 766 20.91 -8.05 -12.58
C GLN A 766 19.46 -8.37 -12.95
N ASN A 767 19.03 -9.62 -12.75
CA ASN A 767 17.63 -10.02 -12.95
C ASN A 767 17.03 -9.58 -14.32
N ASN A 768 17.81 -9.52 -15.40
CA ASN A 768 17.28 -9.17 -16.73
C ASN A 768 17.02 -10.43 -17.56
N PHE A 769 15.93 -10.44 -18.33
CA PHE A 769 15.71 -11.39 -19.42
C PHE A 769 16.18 -10.78 -20.74
N ILE A 770 17.03 -11.51 -21.47
CA ILE A 770 17.57 -11.07 -22.76
C ILE A 770 17.43 -12.21 -23.77
N ALA A 771 16.54 -12.03 -24.76
CA ALA A 771 16.30 -12.99 -25.82
C ALA A 771 16.59 -12.39 -27.21
N ASP A 772 17.49 -13.01 -27.97
CA ASP A 772 17.69 -12.69 -29.39
C ASP A 772 17.42 -13.93 -30.26
N ASN A 773 16.32 -13.89 -30.99
CA ASN A 773 15.79 -14.98 -31.80
C ASN A 773 16.04 -14.77 -33.31
N ARG A 774 16.82 -13.75 -33.69
CA ARG A 774 17.09 -13.41 -35.10
C ARG A 774 18.11 -14.39 -35.69
N ALA A 775 17.74 -15.02 -36.81
CA ALA A 775 18.54 -16.07 -37.43
C ALA A 775 19.94 -15.61 -37.86
N THR A 776 20.91 -16.54 -37.84
CA THR A 776 22.33 -16.28 -38.08
C THR A 776 22.61 -15.62 -39.43
N GLY A 777 23.37 -14.52 -39.43
CA GLY A 777 23.81 -13.84 -40.66
C GLY A 777 24.30 -12.39 -40.45
N SER A 778 23.86 -11.73 -39.37
CA SER A 778 24.25 -10.37 -39.03
C SER A 778 24.57 -10.26 -37.54
N HIS A 779 25.85 -10.03 -37.23
CA HIS A 779 26.47 -10.11 -35.91
C HIS A 779 25.78 -9.28 -34.78
N PRO A 780 25.03 -9.91 -33.84
CA PRO A 780 24.82 -9.30 -32.54
C PRO A 780 26.11 -9.44 -31.72
N GLY A 781 26.38 -8.50 -30.82
CA GLY A 781 27.55 -8.58 -29.94
C GLY A 781 27.30 -9.53 -28.76
N PRO A 782 28.02 -9.35 -27.63
CA PRO A 782 27.56 -9.91 -26.37
C PRO A 782 26.21 -9.29 -26.00
N ALA A 783 25.36 -10.04 -25.30
CA ALA A 783 24.15 -9.47 -24.69
C ALA A 783 24.51 -8.44 -23.61
N ILE A 784 25.53 -8.73 -22.80
CA ILE A 784 26.05 -7.84 -21.74
C ILE A 784 27.55 -7.63 -21.95
N SER A 785 28.00 -6.37 -22.01
CA SER A 785 29.41 -6.01 -22.17
C SER A 785 29.92 -5.10 -21.06
N LEU A 786 31.10 -5.42 -20.53
CA LEU A 786 31.87 -4.54 -19.64
C LEU A 786 33.16 -4.13 -20.35
N GLU A 787 33.32 -2.84 -20.67
CA GLU A 787 34.46 -2.32 -21.43
C GLU A 787 35.14 -1.18 -20.66
N SER A 788 36.32 -1.45 -20.09
CA SER A 788 36.97 -0.57 -19.09
C SER A 788 36.10 -0.25 -17.85
N ALA A 789 35.34 -1.24 -17.36
CA ALA A 789 34.45 -1.09 -16.21
C ALA A 789 35.07 -1.65 -14.91
N THR A 790 35.28 -0.80 -13.90
CA THR A 790 35.91 -1.20 -12.63
C THR A 790 34.86 -1.51 -11.56
N GLY A 791 34.89 -2.71 -10.98
CA GLY A 791 34.02 -3.10 -9.85
C GLY A 791 32.55 -3.37 -10.21
N ALA A 792 32.22 -3.47 -11.50
CA ALA A 792 30.86 -3.74 -11.97
C ALA A 792 30.39 -5.16 -11.62
N ARG A 793 29.07 -5.30 -11.37
CA ARG A 793 28.42 -6.58 -11.06
C ARG A 793 27.46 -7.00 -12.15
N VAL A 794 27.49 -8.28 -12.52
CA VAL A 794 26.60 -8.91 -13.49
C VAL A 794 26.06 -10.18 -12.83
N ASP A 795 24.91 -10.08 -12.19
CA ASP A 795 24.41 -11.08 -11.24
C ASP A 795 23.01 -11.58 -11.67
N ASN A 796 22.75 -12.89 -11.68
CA ASN A 796 21.39 -13.43 -11.91
C ASN A 796 20.69 -12.90 -13.19
N ASN A 797 21.34 -12.85 -14.35
CA ASN A 797 20.68 -12.55 -15.64
C ASN A 797 20.37 -13.83 -16.42
N THR A 798 19.29 -13.85 -17.22
CA THR A 798 19.00 -14.93 -18.18
C THR A 798 19.18 -14.44 -19.61
N VAL A 799 20.06 -15.11 -20.38
CA VAL A 799 20.41 -14.76 -21.76
C VAL A 799 20.19 -15.96 -22.70
N TYR A 800 19.35 -15.78 -23.72
CA TYR A 800 19.18 -16.74 -24.81
C TYR A 800 19.38 -16.07 -26.17
N SER A 801 20.40 -16.47 -26.92
CA SER A 801 20.71 -15.86 -28.23
C SER A 801 21.00 -16.93 -29.28
N VAL A 802 20.29 -16.89 -30.42
CA VAL A 802 20.51 -17.80 -31.56
C VAL A 802 21.57 -17.30 -32.57
N GLY A 803 22.07 -16.07 -32.40
CA GLY A 803 23.07 -15.48 -33.29
C GLY A 803 24.43 -16.17 -33.26
N SER A 804 25.33 -15.87 -34.21
CA SER A 804 26.62 -16.57 -34.35
C SER A 804 27.73 -16.11 -33.39
N TYR A 805 27.57 -14.99 -32.69
CA TYR A 805 28.60 -14.49 -31.75
C TYR A 805 28.71 -15.40 -30.52
N ALA A 806 29.95 -15.72 -30.11
CA ALA A 806 30.24 -16.79 -29.17
C ALA A 806 29.83 -16.49 -27.72
N ASN A 807 30.01 -15.23 -27.28
CA ASN A 807 29.80 -14.83 -25.89
C ASN A 807 28.37 -14.32 -25.66
N ALA A 808 27.74 -14.72 -24.55
CA ALA A 808 26.56 -14.04 -24.01
C ALA A 808 26.97 -12.83 -23.17
N ILE A 809 27.99 -12.99 -22.34
CA ILE A 809 28.52 -11.95 -21.45
C ILE A 809 30.01 -11.85 -21.71
N GLU A 810 30.54 -10.65 -21.91
CA GLU A 810 31.98 -10.46 -21.99
C GLU A 810 32.44 -9.23 -21.20
N TYR A 811 33.65 -9.33 -20.67
CA TYR A 811 34.33 -8.26 -19.97
C TYR A 811 35.72 -8.11 -20.57
N ARG A 812 36.03 -6.90 -21.05
CA ARG A 812 37.18 -6.65 -21.92
C ARG A 812 37.95 -5.38 -21.58
N TYR A 813 39.20 -5.37 -22.06
CA TYR A 813 40.26 -4.38 -21.80
C TYR A 813 40.82 -4.42 -20.37
N ALA A 814 42.11 -4.15 -20.23
CA ALA A 814 42.81 -4.09 -18.94
C ALA A 814 42.25 -3.07 -17.93
N GLY A 815 41.46 -2.09 -18.39
CA GLY A 815 40.71 -1.17 -17.51
C GLY A 815 39.51 -1.82 -16.81
N THR A 816 39.05 -2.98 -17.27
CA THR A 816 37.99 -3.75 -16.61
C THR A 816 38.62 -4.60 -15.52
N THR A 817 38.39 -4.21 -14.26
CA THR A 817 39.02 -4.83 -13.09
C THR A 817 38.02 -5.03 -11.96
N GLY A 818 38.21 -6.08 -11.15
CA GLY A 818 37.34 -6.36 -10.00
C GLY A 818 35.88 -6.65 -10.37
N ALA A 819 35.57 -6.95 -11.63
CA ALA A 819 34.23 -7.30 -12.07
C ALA A 819 33.75 -8.60 -11.40
N LEU A 820 32.48 -8.67 -11.02
CA LEU A 820 31.87 -9.86 -10.43
C LEU A 820 30.75 -10.34 -11.33
N ILE A 821 30.85 -11.56 -11.85
CA ILE A 821 29.88 -12.12 -12.79
C ILE A 821 29.36 -13.43 -12.20
N ARG A 822 28.12 -13.44 -11.69
CA ARG A 822 27.61 -14.56 -10.87
C ARG A 822 26.19 -14.98 -11.24
N ASN A 823 25.87 -16.26 -11.04
CA ASN A 823 24.51 -16.80 -11.18
C ASN A 823 23.84 -16.53 -12.55
N ASN A 824 24.57 -16.22 -13.62
CA ASN A 824 23.96 -15.94 -14.92
C ASN A 824 23.67 -17.23 -15.67
N LEU A 825 22.46 -17.33 -16.21
CA LEU A 825 22.02 -18.42 -17.08
C LEU A 825 22.12 -17.97 -18.53
N ALA A 826 22.97 -18.62 -19.32
CA ALA A 826 23.21 -18.28 -20.72
C ALA A 826 23.25 -19.54 -21.60
N ASN A 827 22.97 -19.41 -22.90
CA ASN A 827 23.21 -20.47 -23.88
C ASN A 827 24.59 -20.37 -24.58
N LYS A 828 25.46 -19.50 -24.06
CA LYS A 828 26.72 -19.03 -24.67
C LYS A 828 27.74 -18.65 -23.59
N THR A 829 29.00 -18.47 -23.97
CA THR A 829 30.11 -18.27 -23.03
C THR A 829 30.06 -16.96 -22.24
N VAL A 830 30.64 -16.99 -21.04
CA VAL A 830 31.04 -15.82 -20.26
C VAL A 830 32.56 -15.68 -20.40
N ALA A 831 33.06 -14.59 -20.97
CA ALA A 831 34.47 -14.48 -21.38
C ALA A 831 35.20 -13.21 -20.89
N ALA A 832 36.43 -13.41 -20.40
CA ALA A 832 37.43 -12.35 -20.26
C ALA A 832 38.16 -12.14 -21.59
N LEU A 833 38.34 -10.90 -22.02
CA LEU A 833 39.09 -10.55 -23.23
C LEU A 833 40.05 -9.38 -22.99
N ASP A 834 41.02 -9.20 -23.88
CA ASP A 834 41.84 -7.99 -24.00
C ASP A 834 42.54 -7.53 -22.69
N GLY A 835 42.86 -8.47 -21.79
CA GLY A 835 43.53 -8.23 -20.51
C GLY A 835 42.62 -7.88 -19.32
N ALA A 836 41.30 -7.98 -19.47
CA ALA A 836 40.35 -7.74 -18.37
C ALA A 836 40.47 -8.76 -17.22
N THR A 837 40.09 -8.34 -16.02
CA THR A 837 40.09 -9.18 -14.81
C THR A 837 38.76 -9.12 -14.06
N GLY A 838 38.31 -10.28 -13.57
CA GLY A 838 37.05 -10.42 -12.84
C GLY A 838 36.96 -11.79 -12.16
N THR A 839 35.97 -11.95 -11.28
CA THR A 839 35.64 -13.21 -10.60
C THR A 839 34.32 -13.75 -11.13
N THR A 840 34.31 -15.00 -11.56
CA THR A 840 33.11 -15.72 -12.02
C THR A 840 32.70 -16.77 -10.99
N ALA A 841 31.40 -16.93 -10.73
CA ALA A 841 30.86 -17.99 -9.86
C ALA A 841 29.46 -18.43 -10.31
N SER A 842 29.13 -19.72 -10.25
CA SER A 842 27.78 -20.26 -10.58
C SER A 842 27.16 -19.70 -11.89
N ASN A 843 27.93 -19.44 -12.95
CA ASN A 843 27.35 -19.12 -14.25
C ASN A 843 27.19 -20.41 -15.06
N LEU A 844 26.03 -20.60 -15.70
CA LEU A 844 25.77 -21.73 -16.57
C LEU A 844 25.64 -21.26 -18.02
N THR A 845 26.44 -21.83 -18.93
CA THR A 845 26.56 -21.37 -20.32
C THR A 845 25.96 -22.32 -21.35
N THR A 846 25.07 -23.22 -20.91
CA THR A 846 24.51 -24.31 -21.72
C THR A 846 22.97 -24.32 -21.77
N ALA A 847 22.33 -23.17 -21.53
CA ALA A 847 20.87 -23.04 -21.55
C ALA A 847 20.26 -23.47 -22.90
N GLN A 848 19.08 -24.09 -22.84
CA GLN A 848 18.36 -24.58 -24.02
C GLN A 848 17.01 -23.88 -24.13
N ALA A 849 16.50 -23.69 -25.36
CA ALA A 849 15.19 -23.03 -25.55
C ALA A 849 14.05 -23.72 -24.79
N ALA A 850 14.10 -25.06 -24.71
CA ALA A 850 13.09 -25.87 -24.02
C ALA A 850 13.08 -25.70 -22.49
N TRP A 851 14.07 -25.03 -21.89
CA TRP A 851 14.09 -24.72 -20.47
C TRP A 851 13.21 -23.51 -20.13
N PHE A 852 12.82 -22.73 -21.14
CA PHE A 852 12.10 -21.47 -21.00
C PHE A 852 10.65 -21.58 -21.49
N VAL A 853 9.76 -20.75 -20.95
CA VAL A 853 8.34 -20.70 -21.37
C VAL A 853 8.21 -20.31 -22.84
N ASN A 854 8.79 -19.18 -23.26
CA ASN A 854 8.80 -18.77 -24.66
C ASN A 854 9.92 -17.76 -24.99
N THR A 855 11.02 -18.28 -25.54
CA THR A 855 12.15 -17.46 -26.00
C THR A 855 11.76 -16.39 -27.02
N ALA A 856 10.78 -16.64 -27.90
CA ALA A 856 10.38 -15.72 -28.97
C ALA A 856 9.69 -14.44 -28.46
N SER A 857 9.08 -14.48 -27.26
CA SER A 857 8.51 -13.32 -26.58
C SER A 857 9.42 -12.75 -25.49
N CYS A 858 10.66 -13.24 -25.35
CA CYS A 858 11.54 -12.96 -24.21
C CYS A 858 10.96 -13.42 -22.86
N ASP A 859 10.08 -14.41 -22.87
CA ASP A 859 9.58 -15.07 -21.67
C ASP A 859 10.54 -16.21 -21.29
N LEU A 860 11.49 -15.87 -20.41
CA LEU A 860 12.59 -16.74 -20.00
C LEU A 860 12.43 -17.31 -18.57
N HIS A 861 11.19 -17.37 -18.06
CA HIS A 861 10.89 -18.13 -16.85
C HIS A 861 11.20 -19.62 -17.07
N LEU A 862 11.66 -20.31 -16.02
CA LEU A 862 12.06 -21.71 -16.06
C LEU A 862 10.82 -22.63 -16.08
N THR A 863 10.90 -23.69 -16.87
CA THR A 863 9.83 -24.69 -17.00
C THR A 863 10.11 -25.97 -16.22
N ALA A 864 9.11 -26.83 -16.08
CA ALA A 864 9.30 -28.20 -15.58
C ALA A 864 10.28 -29.03 -16.44
N THR A 865 10.59 -28.62 -17.68
CA THR A 865 11.65 -29.22 -18.50
C THR A 865 13.04 -28.81 -18.03
N ALA A 866 13.23 -27.59 -17.51
CA ALA A 866 14.46 -27.19 -16.84
C ALA A 866 14.69 -28.01 -15.57
N LEU A 867 13.62 -28.25 -14.79
CA LEU A 867 13.62 -29.17 -13.64
C LEU A 867 14.01 -30.61 -14.04
N ALA A 868 13.55 -31.10 -15.20
CA ALA A 868 13.90 -32.42 -15.70
C ALA A 868 15.34 -32.53 -16.28
N ALA A 869 15.97 -31.41 -16.65
CA ALA A 869 17.32 -31.37 -17.25
C ALA A 869 18.49 -31.47 -16.25
N ALA A 870 18.18 -31.60 -14.95
CA ALA A 870 19.04 -31.96 -13.82
C ALA A 870 20.01 -30.90 -13.24
N ASN A 871 20.03 -30.87 -11.90
CA ASN A 871 21.09 -30.49 -10.92
C ASN A 871 21.91 -29.19 -11.04
N ASN A 872 21.90 -28.49 -12.17
CA ASN A 872 22.86 -27.41 -12.45
C ASN A 872 22.22 -26.03 -12.69
N VAL A 873 20.89 -25.91 -12.70
CA VAL A 873 20.16 -24.63 -12.79
C VAL A 873 19.48 -24.34 -11.45
N LEU A 874 18.66 -25.29 -11.02
CA LEU A 874 17.93 -25.21 -9.76
C LEU A 874 18.87 -25.36 -8.59
N ASN A 875 18.78 -24.46 -7.61
CA ASN A 875 19.51 -24.54 -6.35
C ASN A 875 21.04 -24.64 -6.53
N ALA A 876 21.56 -24.09 -7.64
CA ALA A 876 22.97 -24.14 -8.02
C ALA A 876 23.66 -22.76 -8.00
N GLY A 877 22.88 -21.69 -7.76
CA GLY A 877 23.34 -20.33 -7.59
C GLY A 877 24.02 -20.12 -6.23
N THR A 878 25.06 -19.28 -6.22
CA THR A 878 25.70 -18.80 -5.01
C THR A 878 24.81 -17.72 -4.37
N THR A 879 24.64 -17.70 -3.05
CA THR A 879 23.88 -16.63 -2.36
C THR A 879 24.49 -15.25 -2.64
N ILE A 880 23.65 -14.29 -3.05
CA ILE A 880 24.04 -12.89 -3.26
C ILE A 880 23.21 -12.01 -2.34
N ALA A 881 23.77 -11.59 -1.20
CA ALA A 881 23.07 -10.80 -0.19
C ALA A 881 22.53 -9.44 -0.67
N GLN A 882 22.90 -8.99 -1.88
CA GLN A 882 22.39 -7.77 -2.52
C GLN A 882 21.21 -8.01 -3.48
N VAL A 883 20.88 -9.28 -3.80
CA VAL A 883 19.83 -9.67 -4.76
C VAL A 883 18.85 -10.56 -4.02
N THR A 884 17.88 -9.95 -3.34
CA THR A 884 16.94 -10.63 -2.43
C THR A 884 15.72 -11.23 -3.11
N ASP A 885 15.43 -10.80 -4.33
CA ASP A 885 14.23 -11.15 -5.09
C ASP A 885 14.62 -11.36 -6.57
N ASP A 886 13.74 -11.97 -7.36
CA ASP A 886 13.94 -12.27 -8.79
C ASP A 886 13.40 -11.16 -9.73
N ILE A 887 13.18 -11.48 -11.01
CA ILE A 887 12.66 -10.53 -12.01
C ILE A 887 11.16 -10.21 -11.79
N GLU A 888 10.39 -11.13 -11.23
CA GLU A 888 8.97 -11.00 -10.88
C GLU A 888 8.75 -10.31 -9.53
N GLY A 889 9.77 -10.36 -8.65
CA GLY A 889 9.75 -9.88 -7.27
C GLY A 889 9.46 -10.99 -6.25
N ASP A 890 9.61 -12.26 -6.62
CA ASP A 890 9.53 -13.40 -5.71
C ASP A 890 10.89 -13.64 -5.01
N PRO A 891 10.91 -14.16 -3.76
CA PRO A 891 12.07 -14.01 -2.87
C PRO A 891 13.12 -15.10 -3.08
N ARG A 892 14.42 -14.77 -3.02
CA ARG A 892 15.53 -15.71 -3.22
C ARG A 892 16.25 -16.12 -1.92
N PRO A 893 16.45 -17.41 -1.64
CA PRO A 893 16.00 -18.55 -2.43
C PRO A 893 14.58 -18.99 -2.07
N THR A 894 13.85 -19.57 -3.02
CA THR A 894 12.62 -20.34 -2.74
C THR A 894 12.96 -21.78 -2.31
N GLY A 895 14.10 -22.30 -2.76
CA GLY A 895 14.63 -23.61 -2.41
C GLY A 895 15.73 -23.58 -1.34
N SER A 896 16.59 -24.59 -1.40
CA SER A 896 17.80 -24.75 -0.57
C SER A 896 18.96 -23.82 -0.94
N ALA A 897 18.97 -23.30 -2.16
CA ALA A 897 19.91 -22.31 -2.68
C ALA A 897 19.29 -21.58 -3.88
N TYR A 898 19.96 -20.53 -4.39
CA TYR A 898 19.43 -19.69 -5.48
C TYR A 898 19.31 -20.50 -6.77
N GLU A 899 18.35 -20.18 -7.61
CA GLU A 899 18.40 -20.54 -9.03
C GLU A 899 19.50 -19.76 -9.76
N ILE A 900 20.09 -20.39 -10.78
CA ILE A 900 20.93 -19.70 -11.78
C ILE A 900 20.00 -19.11 -12.84
N GLY A 901 20.10 -17.79 -13.06
CA GLY A 901 19.24 -17.01 -13.95
C GLY A 901 18.51 -15.88 -13.21
N ALA A 902 17.69 -15.15 -13.96
CA ALA A 902 16.88 -14.02 -13.47
C ALA A 902 15.54 -14.44 -12.84
N ASP A 903 15.08 -15.67 -13.11
CA ASP A 903 13.89 -16.34 -12.53
C ASP A 903 14.28 -17.18 -11.29
N GLU A 904 13.37 -17.37 -10.33
CA GLU A 904 13.52 -18.30 -9.19
C GLU A 904 12.33 -19.30 -9.23
N TYR A 905 12.63 -20.58 -9.37
CA TYR A 905 11.62 -21.55 -9.84
C TYR A 905 10.72 -22.02 -8.70
N VAL A 906 9.57 -21.34 -8.54
CA VAL A 906 8.48 -21.69 -7.62
C VAL A 906 7.72 -22.97 -8.03
N GLY A 907 8.40 -24.12 -7.94
CA GLY A 907 7.84 -25.43 -8.26
C GLY A 907 6.59 -25.77 -7.44
N SER A 908 5.55 -26.28 -8.10
CA SER A 908 4.30 -26.71 -7.44
C SER A 908 4.55 -27.86 -6.46
N SER A 909 4.28 -27.63 -5.17
CA SER A 909 4.52 -28.60 -4.09
C SER A 909 3.84 -29.95 -4.34
N SER A 910 4.62 -31.03 -4.22
CA SER A 910 4.17 -32.40 -4.49
C SER A 910 3.13 -32.91 -3.48
N SER A 911 1.91 -33.23 -3.96
CA SER A 911 1.07 -34.25 -3.35
C SER A 911 1.11 -35.51 -4.22
N SER A 912 1.42 -36.65 -3.61
CA SER A 912 1.70 -37.91 -4.33
C SER A 912 0.45 -38.44 -5.07
N SER A 913 0.45 -38.36 -6.39
CA SER A 913 -0.57 -38.98 -7.23
C SER A 913 -0.31 -40.48 -7.38
N SER A 914 -1.08 -41.31 -6.66
CA SER A 914 -1.19 -42.74 -6.97
C SER A 914 -1.93 -42.92 -8.29
N SER A 915 -1.23 -43.30 -9.36
CA SER A 915 -1.81 -43.51 -10.68
C SER A 915 -2.66 -44.78 -10.74
N SER A 916 -3.98 -44.65 -10.58
CA SER A 916 -4.93 -45.70 -10.91
C SER A 916 -5.29 -45.64 -12.39
N SER A 917 -4.56 -46.38 -13.23
CA SER A 917 -4.89 -46.54 -14.64
C SER A 917 -6.11 -47.47 -14.82
N SER A 918 -7.25 -46.94 -15.25
CA SER A 918 -8.39 -47.72 -15.71
C SER A 918 -8.72 -47.40 -17.17
N SER A 919 -8.10 -48.13 -18.09
CA SER A 919 -8.48 -48.12 -19.50
C SER A 919 -9.73 -48.97 -19.73
N SER A 920 -10.81 -48.39 -20.25
CA SER A 920 -11.92 -49.14 -20.85
C SER A 920 -11.93 -48.94 -22.35
N SER A 921 -11.53 -49.99 -23.07
CA SER A 921 -11.46 -50.09 -24.53
C SER A 921 -12.82 -49.95 -25.23
N SER A 922 -12.81 -49.39 -26.44
CA SER A 922 -13.69 -49.85 -27.52
C SER A 922 -12.81 -50.37 -28.67
N SER A 923 -13.20 -51.53 -29.20
CA SER A 923 -12.37 -52.37 -30.06
C SER A 923 -12.62 -52.16 -31.56
N SER A 924 -11.55 -52.27 -32.37
CA SER A 924 -11.65 -52.81 -33.73
C SER A 924 -10.41 -53.65 -34.08
N SER A 925 -10.69 -54.83 -34.64
CA SER A 925 -9.78 -55.82 -35.27
C SER A 925 -8.54 -55.23 -35.97
N SER A 926 -7.35 -55.86 -35.98
CA SER A 926 -7.14 -57.24 -36.44
C SER A 926 -5.70 -57.80 -36.21
N SER A 927 -5.61 -59.14 -36.24
CA SER A 927 -4.45 -59.97 -36.68
C SER A 927 -3.06 -59.91 -36.00
N SER A 928 -2.75 -61.06 -35.38
CA SER A 928 -1.53 -61.90 -35.50
C SER A 928 -0.20 -61.58 -34.79
N SER A 929 0.27 -62.61 -34.04
CA SER A 929 1.66 -63.04 -33.77
C SER A 929 2.62 -62.08 -33.01
N SER A 930 3.49 -62.55 -32.12
CA SER A 930 3.69 -63.87 -31.48
C SER A 930 4.80 -63.77 -30.42
N SER A 931 4.79 -64.63 -29.39
CA SER A 931 5.96 -65.05 -28.55
C SER A 931 6.79 -63.97 -27.81
N SER A 932 7.37 -64.20 -26.63
CA SER A 932 7.20 -65.20 -25.56
C SER A 932 8.16 -64.84 -24.41
N SER A 933 8.01 -65.50 -23.24
CA SER A 933 9.05 -65.73 -22.21
C SER A 933 9.70 -64.52 -21.48
N SER A 934 10.04 -64.60 -20.19
CA SER A 934 9.65 -65.51 -19.08
C SER A 934 10.30 -65.02 -17.77
N SER A 935 9.83 -65.53 -16.61
CA SER A 935 10.63 -65.82 -15.37
C SER A 935 11.37 -64.66 -14.65
N SER A 936 11.68 -64.64 -13.34
CA SER A 936 11.40 -65.45 -12.13
C SER A 936 12.17 -64.78 -10.95
N SER A 937 11.89 -64.91 -9.64
CA SER A 937 10.76 -65.38 -8.81
C SER A 937 11.09 -65.02 -7.34
N SER A 938 10.46 -65.67 -6.34
CA SER A 938 10.85 -65.73 -4.89
C SER A 938 10.84 -64.41 -4.08
N SER A 939 9.95 -64.16 -3.09
CA SER A 939 9.66 -64.86 -1.80
C SER A 939 10.62 -64.43 -0.65
N SER A 940 10.23 -64.35 0.63
CA SER A 940 9.09 -64.92 1.38
C SER A 940 8.84 -64.23 2.74
N SER A 941 7.68 -64.53 3.37
CA SER A 941 7.46 -64.74 4.84
C SER A 941 7.70 -63.60 5.85
N SER A 942 6.90 -63.44 6.92
CA SER A 942 5.62 -64.08 7.32
C SER A 942 5.04 -63.44 8.60
N SER A 943 3.76 -63.73 8.89
CA SER A 943 3.13 -63.86 10.23
C SER A 943 3.08 -62.63 11.17
N SER A 944 2.06 -62.39 12.01
CA SER A 944 0.71 -62.95 12.25
C SER A 944 0.09 -62.09 13.39
N SER A 945 -1.19 -62.06 13.77
CA SER A 945 -2.41 -62.83 13.45
C SER A 945 -3.62 -62.12 14.08
N SER A 946 -4.83 -62.56 13.69
CA SER A 946 -6.07 -62.61 14.51
C SER A 946 -6.74 -61.30 14.99
N SER A 947 -8.06 -61.14 14.91
CA SER A 947 -9.07 -62.05 14.35
C SER A 947 -10.45 -61.38 14.24
N SER A 948 -11.31 -61.95 13.36
CA SER A 948 -12.76 -62.15 13.52
C SER A 948 -13.68 -60.94 13.81
N SER A 949 -14.84 -60.79 13.17
CA SER A 949 -15.51 -61.63 12.16
C SER A 949 -16.83 -60.97 11.72
N SER A 950 -17.26 -61.21 10.47
CA SER A 950 -18.65 -61.43 10.00
C SER A 950 -19.81 -60.47 10.43
N SER A 951 -20.86 -60.21 9.64
CA SER A 951 -21.47 -61.08 8.63
C SER A 951 -22.35 -60.28 7.64
N SER A 952 -22.26 -60.64 6.36
CA SER A 952 -23.35 -60.86 5.38
C SER A 952 -24.81 -60.42 5.63
N GLY A 953 -25.52 -60.04 4.55
CA GLY A 953 -26.98 -60.04 4.45
C GLY A 953 -27.55 -58.78 3.78
N SER A 954 -27.38 -58.55 2.47
CA SER A 954 -28.06 -59.23 1.34
C SER A 954 -29.54 -58.84 1.14
N SER A 955 -29.92 -58.59 -0.12
CA SER A 955 -31.26 -58.82 -0.72
C SER A 955 -32.44 -57.93 -0.23
N THR A 956 -33.44 -57.53 -1.03
CA THR A 956 -33.75 -57.71 -2.47
C THR A 956 -34.96 -56.82 -2.86
N THR A 957 -35.23 -56.70 -4.18
CA THR A 957 -36.59 -56.61 -4.81
C THR A 957 -37.54 -55.45 -4.48
N SER A 958 -38.44 -55.01 -5.36
CA SER A 958 -38.58 -55.05 -6.84
C SER A 958 -39.88 -54.30 -7.23
N SER A 959 -40.09 -54.06 -8.54
CA SER A 959 -41.42 -53.97 -9.22
C SER A 959 -42.41 -52.85 -8.78
N SER A 960 -43.23 -52.26 -9.65
CA SER A 960 -43.44 -52.40 -11.10
C SER A 960 -44.41 -51.31 -11.62
N SER A 961 -44.64 -51.29 -12.94
CA SER A 961 -45.86 -50.81 -13.64
C SER A 961 -46.19 -49.30 -13.61
N SER A 962 -46.71 -48.68 -14.70
CA SER A 962 -46.92 -49.15 -16.09
C SER A 962 -47.38 -47.99 -17.01
N SER A 963 -47.23 -48.16 -18.34
CA SER A 963 -48.10 -47.67 -19.44
C SER A 963 -48.35 -46.15 -19.63
N SER A 964 -48.46 -45.58 -20.85
CA SER A 964 -48.25 -46.06 -22.23
C SER A 964 -48.41 -44.89 -23.24
N SER A 965 -47.96 -45.09 -24.50
CA SER A 965 -48.39 -44.38 -25.75
C SER A 965 -48.14 -42.85 -25.88
N SER A 966 -47.79 -42.28 -27.05
CA SER A 966 -47.33 -42.84 -28.34
C SER A 966 -46.84 -41.73 -29.32
N SER A 967 -45.80 -42.05 -30.11
CA SER A 967 -45.54 -41.66 -31.52
C SER A 967 -45.39 -40.20 -32.01
N SER A 968 -44.36 -40.02 -32.86
CA SER A 968 -44.26 -39.17 -34.09
C SER A 968 -44.28 -37.62 -33.97
N SER A 969 -43.56 -36.83 -34.79
CA SER A 969 -42.48 -37.07 -35.79
C SER A 969 -41.94 -35.74 -36.37
N SER A 970 -40.71 -35.74 -36.92
CA SER A 970 -40.19 -34.99 -38.12
C SER A 970 -40.86 -33.69 -38.64
N SER A 971 -40.20 -32.69 -39.26
CA SER A 971 -38.77 -32.40 -39.56
C SER A 971 -38.66 -31.14 -40.45
N GLY A 972 -37.57 -30.35 -40.33
CA GLY A 972 -36.95 -29.59 -41.43
C GLY A 972 -37.58 -28.25 -41.89
N GLY A 973 -36.82 -27.47 -42.66
CA GLY A 973 -37.41 -26.52 -43.64
C GLY A 973 -37.02 -25.03 -43.59
N THR A 974 -35.74 -24.71 -43.75
CA THR A 974 -35.23 -23.63 -44.64
C THR A 974 -36.00 -22.31 -44.91
N SER A 975 -35.33 -21.20 -44.58
CA SER A 975 -34.97 -20.08 -45.48
C SER A 975 -35.97 -18.98 -45.91
N ASN A 976 -35.42 -17.76 -45.87
CA ASN A 976 -35.47 -16.71 -46.90
C ASN A 976 -36.69 -15.77 -47.08
N THR A 977 -36.51 -14.56 -46.50
CA THR A 977 -36.52 -13.25 -47.23
C THR A 977 -37.86 -12.71 -47.81
N PRO A 978 -37.91 -11.46 -48.31
CA PRO A 978 -37.50 -10.19 -47.68
C PRO A 978 -38.54 -9.05 -47.93
N THR A 979 -38.13 -7.79 -47.73
CA THR A 979 -38.68 -6.56 -48.39
C THR A 979 -40.13 -6.13 -48.01
N ASN A 980 -40.56 -4.87 -48.13
CA ASN A 980 -39.84 -3.61 -48.40
C ASN A 980 -40.64 -2.41 -47.85
N GLY A 981 -39.94 -1.29 -47.66
CA GLY A 981 -40.52 0.06 -47.60
C GLY A 981 -41.32 0.42 -46.34
N SER A 982 -41.53 1.69 -46.01
CA SER A 982 -40.92 2.95 -46.45
C SER A 982 -41.71 4.10 -45.80
N SER A 983 -41.01 5.17 -45.41
CA SER A 983 -41.50 6.56 -45.31
C SER A 983 -42.69 6.93 -44.39
N GLY A 984 -42.44 7.95 -43.56
CA GLY A 984 -43.46 8.85 -43.01
C GLY A 984 -44.09 8.41 -41.66
N GLY A 985 -44.32 9.28 -40.68
CA GLY A 985 -43.95 10.70 -40.61
C GLY A 985 -44.91 11.52 -39.74
N GLY A 986 -44.43 11.97 -38.57
CA GLY A 986 -44.98 13.12 -37.84
C GLY A 986 -46.27 12.95 -37.02
N GLY A 987 -46.45 13.89 -36.07
CA GLY A 987 -47.77 14.32 -35.59
C GLY A 987 -48.23 13.75 -34.24
N ALA A 988 -48.04 14.50 -33.16
CA ALA A 988 -48.67 14.25 -31.87
C ALA A 988 -50.00 15.03 -31.68
N ALA A 989 -50.74 14.67 -30.62
CA ALA A 989 -52.02 15.20 -30.10
C ALA A 989 -53.30 14.45 -30.53
N GLY A 990 -54.30 14.21 -29.66
CA GLY A 990 -54.38 14.42 -28.20
C GLY A 990 -55.84 14.42 -27.66
N ARG A 991 -56.01 14.40 -26.32
CA ARG A 991 -57.29 14.55 -25.54
C ARG A 991 -58.26 13.33 -25.63
N TRP A 992 -58.94 12.86 -24.57
CA TRP A 992 -60.15 13.42 -23.93
C TRP A 992 -60.58 12.61 -22.66
N PHE A 993 -61.04 13.31 -21.59
CA PHE A 993 -62.04 12.93 -20.52
C PHE A 993 -61.85 11.61 -19.69
N CYS A 994 -62.35 11.43 -18.44
CA CYS A 994 -63.42 12.09 -17.66
C CYS A 994 -63.24 11.98 -16.11
N THR A 995 -63.96 12.83 -15.36
CA THR A 995 -64.37 12.91 -13.91
C THR A 995 -64.31 11.67 -12.96
N ALA A 996 -64.35 11.75 -11.60
CA ALA A 996 -64.19 12.81 -10.57
C ALA A 996 -64.31 12.24 -9.11
N LEU A 997 -63.65 12.84 -8.09
CA LEU A 997 -64.22 13.29 -6.77
C LEU A 997 -63.14 13.85 -5.77
N VAL A 998 -63.34 15.08 -5.26
CA VAL A 998 -63.35 15.55 -3.83
C VAL A 998 -62.45 14.84 -2.77
N ALA A 999 -61.64 15.49 -1.90
CA ALA A 999 -61.30 16.91 -1.68
C ALA A 999 -60.11 17.14 -0.70
N ALA A 1000 -59.56 18.38 -0.75
CA ALA A 1000 -58.98 19.19 0.35
C ALA A 1000 -57.70 18.74 1.12
N ALA A 1001 -56.79 19.65 1.57
CA ALA A 1001 -56.52 21.06 1.22
C ALA A 1001 -55.23 21.59 1.93
N LEU A 1002 -54.58 22.61 1.34
CA LEU A 1002 -53.73 23.67 2.00
C LEU A 1002 -52.41 23.22 2.69
N LEU A 1003 -51.29 23.97 2.74
CA LEU A 1003 -50.92 25.37 2.39
C LEU A 1003 -49.59 25.40 1.56
N ARG A 1004 -49.41 26.32 0.58
CA ARG A 1004 -48.58 27.58 0.60
C ARG A 1004 -47.15 27.44 1.21
N PHE A 1005 -46.04 27.97 0.67
CA PHE A 1005 -45.82 29.15 -0.21
C PHE A 1005 -44.65 29.00 -1.21
N ARG A 1006 -44.86 29.61 -2.39
CA ARG A 1006 -43.95 30.31 -3.35
C ARG A 1006 -42.41 30.34 -3.20
N LYS A 1007 -41.75 30.06 -4.34
CA LYS A 1007 -40.68 30.82 -5.06
C LYS A 1007 -40.40 32.28 -4.58
N PRO A 1008 -39.14 32.80 -4.69
CA PRO A 1008 -38.46 33.00 -5.99
C PRO A 1008 -36.95 32.61 -5.99
N ASP A 1009 -36.34 32.13 -7.08
CA ASP A 1009 -36.03 32.83 -8.35
C ASP A 1009 -35.36 34.21 -8.19
N ARG A 1010 -34.02 34.23 -8.09
CA ARG A 1010 -33.22 35.27 -8.75
C ARG A 1010 -32.01 34.66 -9.46
N SER A 1011 -31.99 34.89 -10.76
CA SER A 1011 -30.87 34.68 -11.67
C SER A 1011 -29.73 35.67 -11.40
N CYS A 1012 -28.51 35.21 -11.61
CA CYS A 1012 -27.44 35.99 -12.23
C CYS A 1012 -26.54 35.04 -13.02
N ALA A 1013 -26.43 35.27 -14.32
CA ALA A 1013 -25.33 34.75 -15.12
C ALA A 1013 -24.13 35.71 -14.98
N ILE A 1014 -22.91 35.23 -15.24
CA ILE A 1014 -21.93 35.79 -16.20
C ILE A 1014 -20.58 35.06 -16.05
N TYR A 1015 -20.18 34.39 -17.14
CA TYR A 1015 -18.81 34.06 -17.58
C TYR A 1015 -17.75 33.57 -16.56
N SER A 1016 -17.48 32.26 -16.61
CA SER A 1016 -16.20 31.72 -17.12
C SER A 1016 -16.33 30.23 -17.44
#